data_AF-A0A418AYI4-F1
#
_entry.id   AF-A0A418AYI4-F1
#
_cell.length_a   1.000
_cell.length_b   1.000
_cell.length_c   1.000
_cell.angle_alpha   90.00
_cell.angle_beta   90.00
_cell.angle_gamma   90.00
#
_symmetry.space_group_name_H-M   'P 1'
#
loop_
_entity.id
_entity.type
_entity.pdbx_description
1 polymer ?
#
loop_
_entity_poly.entity_id
_entity_poly.type
_entity_poly.pdbx_seq_one_letter_code
_entity_poly.pdbx_strand_id
1 'polypeptide(L)'
;MDAVSSANDEVFRRHKNYFAQYIESDESNLPDKIRSLAETEGGAKRLMIDLNVLRVYDVVKSVHYCKETNSMMSREYRDHTSLTGAPTTSVYPTKDENGNLLETEFGLCQYKDYQAASSSGVFKTVLLANNIQVLGKEVHGIVMTTEDVMHVREFAKRSDAMEILSRSMAPSIFGHSAIKQALLLQLLGGVEKNLENGTHLRGDINVLMVGDPSTAKSQLLRFVRNLAPLAVSTTGRGSSGVGLTAAVTLDPDTKEKRLEAGAMVLADRGIVCIDEFDKMGEADRVAIHEVMEQQTVTIAKAGIHATLNARCSVLAAANPVYGQYQKNKRPQENIGLPDSLLSRFDLLFVVLDSLDRHADRMISDHVLRNHRYVVAGEEGRPISFNTTEIWADKETTTTEATSIFQPYDPLLHPNSNKESVLTVPFLKKFIHYAKTRLPPVLTEPARDLISEGYAALRSQQTQRTLPVTARTLETLIRLASAHAKARLSKYIELADATQALNLMKYALYHEVSSEGGVSSVPVVEEEPVDEEEAAVEEAVDMPQPPPAKRTKVSQDVEPVESNGKMNLRERVTAYLSQITSDESEESMGQQIHVKDLLAAVNKGLRGAKKANKQQLGVVLMALEEENKLMYLRDGDDPYIVLV
;
A
#
# COMPACT_ATOMS: atom_id res chain seq x y z
N MET A 1 21.53 -21.78 24.06
CA MET A 1 20.35 -20.90 23.96
C MET A 1 19.13 -21.67 23.43
N ASP A 2 19.31 -22.66 22.56
CA ASP A 2 18.19 -23.42 21.96
C ASP A 2 17.40 -24.34 22.93
N ALA A 3 18.07 -24.93 23.93
CA ALA A 3 17.39 -25.79 24.92
C ALA A 3 16.49 -25.03 25.91
N VAL A 4 16.73 -23.74 26.13
CA VAL A 4 15.90 -22.88 26.98
C VAL A 4 14.66 -22.40 26.21
N SER A 5 14.79 -22.22 24.89
CA SER A 5 13.67 -21.93 23.99
C SER A 5 12.68 -23.10 23.91
N SER A 6 13.15 -24.34 23.79
CA SER A 6 12.26 -25.52 23.72
C SER A 6 11.52 -25.79 25.04
N ALA A 7 12.18 -25.56 26.18
CA ALA A 7 11.57 -25.71 27.50
C ALA A 7 10.49 -24.64 27.76
N ASN A 8 10.73 -23.40 27.33
CA ASN A 8 9.73 -22.34 27.41
C ASN A 8 8.52 -22.63 26.51
N ASP A 9 8.72 -23.24 25.34
CA ASP A 9 7.64 -23.64 24.41
C ASP A 9 6.78 -24.78 24.97
N GLU A 10 7.38 -25.72 25.71
CA GLU A 10 6.66 -26.84 26.33
C GLU A 10 5.87 -26.39 27.57
N VAL A 11 6.46 -25.50 28.39
CA VAL A 11 5.75 -24.81 29.47
C VAL A 11 4.61 -23.95 28.91
N PHE A 12 4.83 -23.28 27.78
CA PHE A 12 3.81 -22.51 27.07
C PHE A 12 2.64 -23.37 26.60
N ARG A 13 2.89 -24.55 26.00
CA ARG A 13 1.82 -25.49 25.60
C ARG A 13 1.03 -25.98 26.81
N ARG A 14 1.70 -26.29 27.92
CA ARG A 14 1.03 -26.68 29.17
C ARG A 14 0.19 -25.55 29.75
N HIS A 15 0.71 -24.32 29.79
CA HIS A 15 -0.02 -23.16 30.29
C HIS A 15 -1.20 -22.79 29.38
N LYS A 16 -1.05 -22.88 28.05
CA LYS A 16 -2.13 -22.68 27.08
C LYS A 16 -3.24 -23.71 27.26
N ASN A 17 -2.89 -24.98 27.43
CA ASN A 17 -3.87 -26.05 27.67
C ASN A 17 -4.55 -25.90 29.03
N TYR A 18 -3.81 -25.49 30.07
CA TYR A 18 -4.36 -25.23 31.40
C TYR A 18 -5.31 -24.02 31.40
N PHE A 19 -4.95 -22.92 30.73
CA PHE A 19 -5.81 -21.75 30.59
C PHE A 19 -7.05 -22.04 29.74
N ALA A 20 -6.92 -22.83 28.67
CA ALA A 20 -8.05 -23.28 27.86
C ALA A 20 -9.00 -24.15 28.69
N GLN A 21 -8.47 -25.12 29.44
CA GLN A 21 -9.27 -25.94 30.36
C GLN A 21 -9.94 -25.11 31.46
N TYR A 22 -9.25 -24.11 32.03
CA TYR A 22 -9.79 -23.24 33.07
C TYR A 22 -10.93 -22.34 32.56
N ILE A 23 -10.83 -21.87 31.31
CA ILE A 23 -11.87 -21.08 30.64
C ILE A 23 -13.07 -21.94 30.24
N GLU A 24 -12.85 -23.23 29.92
CA GLU A 24 -13.89 -24.20 29.58
C GLU A 24 -14.60 -24.78 30.81
N SER A 25 -13.92 -24.92 31.96
CA SER A 25 -14.46 -25.55 33.16
C SER A 25 -15.24 -24.60 34.09
N ASP A 26 -14.81 -23.34 34.22
CA ASP A 26 -15.34 -22.39 35.20
C ASP A 26 -16.05 -21.18 34.54
N GLU A 27 -17.09 -21.44 33.74
CA GLU A 27 -17.91 -20.37 33.15
C GLU A 27 -18.68 -19.52 34.18
N SER A 28 -18.86 -20.01 35.41
CA SER A 28 -19.65 -19.33 36.44
C SER A 28 -18.91 -18.26 37.24
N ASN A 29 -17.57 -18.24 37.20
CA ASN A 29 -16.74 -17.33 38.01
C ASN A 29 -16.10 -16.18 37.22
N LEU A 30 -16.32 -16.11 35.90
CA LEU A 30 -15.89 -14.94 35.13
C LEU A 30 -16.82 -13.76 35.41
N PRO A 31 -16.30 -12.58 35.79
CA PRO A 31 -17.11 -11.37 35.87
C PRO A 31 -17.83 -11.11 34.54
N ASP A 32 -19.13 -10.79 34.58
CA ASP A 32 -19.96 -10.58 33.38
C ASP A 32 -19.35 -9.61 32.36
N LYS A 33 -18.52 -8.66 32.84
CA LYS A 33 -17.79 -7.68 32.04
C LYS A 33 -16.64 -8.29 31.21
N ILE A 34 -15.96 -9.33 31.72
CA ILE A 34 -14.96 -10.10 30.96
C ILE A 34 -15.68 -11.01 29.97
N ARG A 35 -16.84 -11.56 30.36
CA ARG A 35 -17.69 -12.36 29.47
C ARG A 35 -18.23 -11.55 28.29
N SER A 36 -18.59 -10.28 28.49
CA SER A 36 -19.01 -9.37 27.40
C SER A 36 -17.85 -8.90 26.51
N LEU A 37 -16.62 -8.94 27.00
CA LEU A 37 -15.41 -8.58 26.25
C LEU A 37 -14.74 -9.79 25.57
N ALA A 38 -15.17 -11.00 25.92
CA ALA A 38 -14.64 -12.26 25.42
C ALA A 38 -15.50 -12.79 24.27
N GLU A 39 -15.14 -12.45 23.03
CA GLU A 39 -15.75 -13.09 21.86
C GLU A 39 -15.19 -14.50 21.66
N THR A 40 -16.08 -15.44 21.30
CA THR A 40 -15.74 -16.85 21.07
C THR A 40 -15.73 -17.12 19.58
N GLU A 41 -14.56 -17.07 18.95
CA GLU A 41 -14.32 -17.58 17.59
C GLU A 41 -13.24 -18.66 17.65
N GLY A 42 -13.56 -19.87 17.17
CA GLY A 42 -12.58 -20.95 17.00
C GLY A 42 -12.02 -21.58 18.29
N GLY A 43 -12.78 -21.61 19.40
CA GLY A 43 -12.39 -22.29 20.64
C GLY A 43 -11.42 -21.52 21.54
N ALA A 44 -11.07 -20.27 21.21
CA ALA A 44 -10.29 -19.39 22.07
C ALA A 44 -11.08 -18.12 22.41
N LYS A 45 -11.37 -17.88 23.70
CA LYS A 45 -11.95 -16.61 24.18
C LYS A 45 -10.87 -15.52 24.10
N ARG A 46 -11.13 -14.45 23.35
CA ARG A 46 -10.17 -13.34 23.08
C ARG A 46 -10.66 -12.04 23.72
N LEU A 47 -9.76 -11.29 24.35
CA LEU A 47 -10.05 -10.01 25.02
C LEU A 47 -9.44 -8.86 24.20
N MET A 48 -10.28 -7.91 23.76
CA MET A 48 -9.80 -6.67 23.12
C MET A 48 -9.52 -5.61 24.19
N ILE A 49 -8.29 -5.09 24.23
CA ILE A 49 -7.85 -4.09 25.19
C ILE A 49 -7.12 -2.99 24.43
N ASP A 50 -7.56 -1.74 24.60
CA ASP A 50 -6.83 -0.57 24.12
C ASP A 50 -5.56 -0.39 24.95
N LEU A 51 -4.41 -0.58 24.32
CA LEU A 51 -3.11 -0.42 24.96
C LEU A 51 -2.76 1.07 25.08
N ASN A 52 -2.87 1.62 26.29
CA ASN A 52 -2.32 2.95 26.59
C ASN A 52 -0.79 2.90 26.53
N VAL A 53 -0.18 3.68 25.65
CA VAL A 53 1.29 3.76 25.42
C VAL A 53 1.98 4.56 26.53
N LEU A 54 1.76 4.21 27.79
CA LEU A 54 2.60 4.68 28.88
C LEU A 54 3.53 3.56 29.29
N ARG A 55 4.80 3.70 28.91
CA ARG A 55 5.89 2.93 29.53
C ARG A 55 6.23 3.61 30.84
N VAL A 56 5.80 3.00 31.94
CA VAL A 56 6.28 3.37 33.27
C VAL A 56 7.38 2.38 33.62
N TYR A 57 8.51 2.87 34.12
CA TYR A 57 9.56 1.99 34.61
C TYR A 57 9.22 1.60 36.04
N ASP A 58 8.99 0.31 36.25
CA ASP A 58 8.81 -0.25 37.57
C ASP A 58 10.16 -0.81 38.07
N VAL A 59 10.48 -0.58 39.34
CA VAL A 59 11.77 -0.97 39.91
C VAL A 59 11.66 -2.41 40.35
N VAL A 60 12.49 -3.29 39.80
CA VAL A 60 12.51 -4.71 40.21
C VAL A 60 13.60 -4.93 41.25
N LYS A 61 14.76 -4.32 41.05
CA LYS A 61 15.91 -4.45 41.94
C LYS A 61 16.70 -3.16 42.00
N SER A 62 16.98 -2.68 43.19
CA SER A 62 17.94 -1.60 43.41
C SER A 62 19.26 -2.13 43.95
N VAL A 63 20.33 -1.45 43.58
CA VAL A 63 21.68 -1.69 44.10
C VAL A 63 22.16 -0.39 44.75
N HIS A 64 22.69 -0.52 45.96
CA HIS A 64 23.17 0.56 46.79
C HIS A 64 24.60 0.27 47.22
N TYR A 65 25.45 1.28 47.18
CA TYR A 65 26.83 1.23 47.58
C TYR A 65 27.04 2.01 48.88
N CYS A 66 27.71 1.38 49.85
CA CYS A 66 28.18 2.06 51.04
C CYS A 66 29.66 2.43 50.89
N LYS A 67 29.98 3.73 50.93
CA LYS A 67 31.34 4.25 50.81
C LYS A 67 32.27 3.87 51.97
N GLU A 68 31.70 3.64 53.15
CA GLU A 68 32.48 3.40 54.37
C GLU A 68 32.88 1.93 54.54
N THR A 69 32.06 1.01 54.04
CA THR A 69 32.30 -0.44 54.13
C THR A 69 32.75 -1.07 52.81
N ASN A 70 32.77 -0.29 51.71
CA ASN A 70 32.99 -0.77 50.34
C ASN A 70 32.07 -1.96 49.95
N SER A 71 30.89 -2.06 50.57
CA SER A 71 29.94 -3.14 50.35
C SER A 71 28.76 -2.69 49.51
N MET A 72 28.32 -3.57 48.62
CA MET A 72 27.12 -3.42 47.80
C MET A 72 25.95 -4.12 48.48
N MET A 73 24.86 -3.39 48.73
CA MET A 73 23.58 -3.92 49.16
C MET A 73 22.62 -3.91 47.98
N SER A 74 21.93 -5.02 47.72
CA SER A 74 20.84 -5.04 46.74
C SER A 74 19.50 -5.32 47.39
N ARG A 75 18.46 -4.61 46.97
CA ARG A 75 17.10 -4.79 47.44
C ARG A 75 16.18 -5.12 46.28
N GLU A 76 15.40 -6.19 46.42
CA GLU A 76 14.37 -6.57 45.45
C GLU A 76 13.03 -5.96 45.87
N TYR A 77 12.33 -5.39 44.90
CA TYR A 77 10.99 -4.86 45.06
C TYR A 77 9.99 -5.82 44.42
N ARG A 78 8.89 -6.06 45.13
CA ARG A 78 7.79 -6.91 44.73
C ARG A 78 6.49 -6.16 44.96
N ASP A 79 5.66 -6.19 43.95
CA ASP A 79 4.34 -5.55 43.95
C ASP A 79 3.24 -6.60 43.87
N HIS A 80 1.99 -6.16 44.06
CA HIS A 80 0.80 -7.01 43.94
C HIS A 80 0.62 -7.66 42.55
N THR A 81 1.35 -7.19 41.54
CA THR A 81 1.41 -7.73 40.18
C THR A 81 2.48 -8.82 40.00
N SER A 82 3.31 -9.07 41.03
CA SER A 82 4.38 -10.08 40.99
C SER A 82 3.82 -11.49 41.22
N LEU A 83 4.32 -12.47 40.46
CA LEU A 83 3.80 -13.85 40.48
C LEU A 83 3.98 -14.56 41.82
N THR A 84 4.99 -14.16 42.62
CA THR A 84 5.33 -14.80 43.90
C THR A 84 5.82 -13.77 44.93
N GLY A 85 5.45 -14.00 46.20
CA GLY A 85 5.89 -13.19 47.35
C GLY A 85 4.89 -12.14 47.82
N ALA A 86 5.10 -11.63 49.03
CA ALA A 86 4.32 -10.52 49.58
C ALA A 86 4.80 -9.18 49.01
N PRO A 87 3.91 -8.18 48.86
CA PRO A 87 4.28 -6.86 48.38
C PRO A 87 5.24 -6.18 49.37
N THR A 88 6.33 -5.63 48.84
CA THR A 88 7.35 -4.89 49.59
C THR A 88 7.12 -3.39 49.46
N THR A 89 7.70 -2.61 50.38
CA THR A 89 7.65 -1.14 50.29
C THR A 89 8.56 -0.62 49.17
N SER A 90 8.05 0.33 48.38
CA SER A 90 8.77 0.99 47.27
C SER A 90 9.83 2.02 47.70
N VAL A 91 10.15 2.09 48.99
CA VAL A 91 11.08 3.07 49.54
C VAL A 91 12.51 2.59 49.40
N TYR A 92 13.40 3.45 48.90
CA TYR A 92 14.83 3.17 48.84
C TYR A 92 15.47 3.19 50.24
N PRO A 93 16.27 2.17 50.60
CA PRO A 93 17.06 2.22 51.82
C PRO A 93 18.13 3.31 51.70
N THR A 94 18.18 4.20 52.69
CA THR A 94 19.14 5.32 52.75
C THR A 94 20.28 5.07 53.73
N LYS A 95 20.12 4.09 54.63
CA LYS A 95 21.12 3.71 55.63
C LYS A 95 21.23 2.20 55.79
N ASP A 96 22.44 1.75 56.04
CA ASP A 96 22.74 0.35 56.41
C ASP A 96 22.34 0.03 57.86
N GLU A 97 22.38 -1.25 58.23
CA GLU A 97 22.15 -1.76 59.59
C GLU A 97 23.08 -1.11 60.64
N ASN A 98 24.24 -0.63 60.19
CA ASN A 98 25.25 0.06 61.01
C ASN A 98 25.09 1.60 61.03
N GLY A 99 24.09 2.16 60.32
CA GLY A 99 23.80 3.60 60.29
C GLY A 99 24.55 4.39 59.21
N ASN A 100 25.41 3.74 58.42
CA ASN A 100 26.20 4.35 57.35
C ASN A 100 25.29 4.76 56.17
N LEU A 101 25.69 5.80 55.43
CA LEU A 101 24.92 6.29 54.28
C LEU A 101 25.08 5.39 53.05
N LEU A 102 23.95 5.10 52.40
CA LEU A 102 23.87 4.33 51.17
C LEU A 102 23.65 5.26 49.97
N GLU A 103 24.44 5.07 48.92
CA GLU A 103 24.25 5.74 47.63
C GLU A 103 23.67 4.74 46.61
N THR A 104 22.60 5.10 45.94
CA THR A 104 21.96 4.24 44.93
C THR A 104 22.73 4.28 43.62
N GLU A 105 23.14 3.12 43.12
CA GLU A 105 23.79 2.98 41.82
C GLU A 105 22.77 2.65 40.73
N PHE A 106 22.19 3.70 40.14
CA PHE A 106 21.15 3.58 39.11
C PHE A 106 21.56 2.74 37.89
N GLY A 107 22.85 2.64 37.58
CA GLY A 107 23.36 1.82 36.47
C GLY A 107 23.33 0.31 36.73
N LEU A 108 23.28 -0.12 38.00
CA LEU A 108 23.20 -1.53 38.40
C LEU A 108 21.77 -1.94 38.82
N CYS A 109 20.87 -0.97 38.95
CA CYS A 109 19.46 -1.21 39.20
C CYS A 109 18.79 -1.87 37.99
N GLN A 110 17.84 -2.77 38.26
CA GLN A 110 17.02 -3.42 37.23
C GLN A 110 15.61 -2.81 37.23
N TYR A 111 15.22 -2.33 36.07
CA TYR A 111 13.89 -1.78 35.81
C TYR A 111 13.15 -2.68 34.84
N LYS A 112 11.83 -2.75 34.99
CA LYS A 112 10.95 -3.45 34.07
C LYS A 112 9.99 -2.45 33.44
N ASP A 113 9.76 -2.61 32.14
CA ASP A 113 8.73 -1.87 31.43
C ASP A 113 7.35 -2.35 31.93
N TYR A 114 6.61 -1.44 32.53
CA TYR A 114 5.24 -1.65 32.98
C TYR A 114 4.29 -0.84 32.12
N GLN A 115 3.29 -1.53 31.58
CA GLN A 115 2.19 -0.94 30.82
C GLN A 115 0.89 -1.51 31.37
N ALA A 116 -0.05 -0.61 31.71
CA ALA A 116 -1.33 -1.00 32.25
C ALA A 116 -2.46 -0.28 31.49
N ALA A 117 -3.48 -1.05 31.12
CA ALA A 117 -4.76 -0.53 30.69
C ALA A 117 -5.74 -0.66 31.87
N SER A 118 -6.33 0.45 32.30
CA SER A 118 -7.25 0.49 33.43
C SER A 118 -8.70 0.48 32.93
N SER A 119 -9.56 -0.30 33.58
CA SER A 119 -11.02 -0.14 33.50
C SER A 119 -11.51 0.32 34.87
N SER A 120 -12.34 1.36 34.91
CA SER A 120 -12.89 1.88 36.16
C SER A 120 -13.90 0.89 36.75
N GLY A 121 -13.65 0.48 37.99
CA GLY A 121 -14.48 -0.42 38.78
C GLY A 121 -14.18 -0.27 40.26
N VAL A 122 -15.14 -0.62 41.11
CA VAL A 122 -15.02 -0.53 42.59
C VAL A 122 -13.90 -1.45 43.11
N PHE A 123 -13.70 -2.60 42.46
CA PHE A 123 -12.54 -3.46 42.64
C PHE A 123 -11.69 -3.44 41.36
N LYS A 124 -10.37 -3.23 41.50
CA LYS A 124 -9.43 -3.26 40.37
C LYS A 124 -9.09 -4.71 40.04
N THR A 125 -9.71 -5.25 39.00
CA THR A 125 -9.30 -6.52 38.38
C THR A 125 -8.15 -6.25 37.41
N VAL A 126 -7.03 -6.97 37.55
CA VAL A 126 -5.85 -6.84 36.68
C VAL A 126 -5.65 -8.16 35.92
N LEU A 127 -5.38 -8.07 34.62
CA LEU A 127 -5.05 -9.20 33.78
C LEU A 127 -3.58 -9.09 33.34
N LEU A 128 -2.78 -10.11 33.66
CA LEU A 128 -1.40 -10.21 33.19
C LEU A 128 -1.39 -10.91 31.84
N ALA A 129 -1.02 -10.16 30.79
CA ALA A 129 -0.93 -10.71 29.44
C ALA A 129 0.44 -11.39 29.24
N ASN A 130 0.43 -12.67 28.86
CA ASN A 130 1.65 -13.42 28.54
C ASN A 130 2.05 -13.28 27.06
N ASN A 131 1.07 -13.09 26.16
CA ASN A 131 1.31 -12.92 24.73
C ASN A 131 0.29 -11.93 24.17
N ILE A 132 0.73 -11.07 23.25
CA ILE A 132 -0.11 -10.12 22.54
C ILE A 132 -0.16 -10.60 21.10
N GLN A 133 -1.31 -11.13 20.70
CA GLN A 133 -1.60 -11.35 19.28
C GLN A 133 -2.43 -10.18 18.79
N VAL A 134 -1.84 -9.32 17.96
CA VAL A 134 -2.55 -8.20 17.36
C VAL A 134 -3.61 -8.77 16.43
N LEU A 135 -4.89 -8.56 16.78
CA LEU A 135 -6.02 -8.99 15.96
C LEU A 135 -6.32 -7.90 14.94
N GLY A 136 -6.09 -8.24 13.68
CA GLY A 136 -6.40 -7.37 12.55
C GLY A 136 -5.84 -8.00 11.28
N LYS A 137 -6.71 -8.18 10.28
CA LYS A 137 -6.34 -8.58 8.91
C LYS A 137 -5.30 -7.64 8.26
N GLU A 138 -5.01 -6.50 8.89
CA GLU A 138 -4.25 -5.38 8.33
C GLU A 138 -2.78 -5.34 8.79
N VAL A 139 -2.41 -6.03 9.88
CA VAL A 139 -1.03 -6.01 10.41
C VAL A 139 -0.22 -7.24 9.97
N HIS A 140 -0.87 -8.38 9.76
CA HIS A 140 -0.29 -9.45 8.96
C HIS A 140 -0.52 -9.04 7.51
N GLY A 141 0.47 -8.36 6.92
CA GLY A 141 0.51 -8.15 5.48
C GLY A 141 0.10 -9.43 4.76
N ILE A 142 -0.77 -9.30 3.76
CA ILE A 142 -1.41 -10.45 3.10
C ILE A 142 -0.34 -11.48 2.76
N VAL A 143 -0.35 -12.62 3.46
CA VAL A 143 0.65 -13.67 3.28
C VAL A 143 0.40 -14.31 1.93
N MET A 144 1.30 -14.03 0.98
CA MET A 144 1.23 -14.58 -0.37
C MET A 144 1.91 -15.94 -0.37
N THR A 145 1.21 -16.97 -0.84
CA THR A 145 1.85 -18.26 -1.13
C THR A 145 2.64 -18.18 -2.44
N THR A 146 3.54 -19.13 -2.66
CA THR A 146 4.27 -19.24 -3.94
C THR A 146 3.32 -19.44 -5.13
N GLU A 147 2.24 -20.20 -4.93
CA GLU A 147 1.17 -20.42 -5.92
C GLU A 147 0.43 -19.11 -6.26
N ASP A 148 0.07 -18.31 -5.24
CA ASP A 148 -0.59 -17.01 -5.46
C ASP A 148 0.29 -16.08 -6.33
N VAL A 149 1.61 -16.09 -6.10
CA VAL A 149 2.55 -15.27 -6.88
C VAL A 149 2.64 -15.76 -8.32
N MET A 150 2.59 -17.07 -8.56
CA MET A 150 2.55 -17.62 -9.92
C MET A 150 1.29 -17.18 -10.65
N HIS A 151 0.13 -17.32 -10.02
CA HIS A 151 -1.16 -16.87 -10.56
C HIS A 151 -1.18 -15.37 -10.87
N VAL A 152 -0.63 -14.54 -9.99
CA VAL A 152 -0.51 -13.10 -10.19
C VAL A 152 0.38 -12.77 -11.42
N ARG A 153 1.51 -13.47 -11.59
CA ARG A 153 2.40 -13.27 -12.73
C ARG A 153 1.78 -13.73 -14.05
N GLU A 154 1.09 -14.86 -14.04
CA GLU A 154 0.39 -15.38 -15.21
C GLU A 154 -0.73 -14.42 -15.63
N PHE A 155 -1.50 -13.92 -14.67
CA PHE A 155 -2.54 -12.92 -14.91
C PHE A 155 -1.97 -11.61 -15.50
N ALA A 156 -0.84 -11.13 -14.98
CA ALA A 156 -0.23 -9.89 -15.45
C ALA A 156 0.33 -9.96 -16.89
N LYS A 157 0.59 -11.16 -17.43
CA LYS A 157 1.01 -11.31 -18.83
C LYS A 157 -0.12 -11.08 -19.82
N ARG A 158 -1.39 -11.15 -19.39
CA ARG A 158 -2.54 -10.92 -20.27
C ARG A 158 -2.66 -9.45 -20.64
N SER A 159 -2.87 -9.16 -21.92
CA SER A 159 -3.12 -7.80 -22.42
C SER A 159 -4.38 -7.17 -21.82
N ASP A 160 -5.39 -8.01 -21.54
CA ASP A 160 -6.72 -7.57 -21.12
C ASP A 160 -6.83 -7.45 -19.59
N ALA A 161 -5.72 -7.63 -18.87
CA ALA A 161 -5.69 -7.66 -17.41
C ALA A 161 -6.27 -6.38 -16.80
N MET A 162 -5.98 -5.21 -17.37
CA MET A 162 -6.46 -3.93 -16.85
C MET A 162 -7.98 -3.78 -16.98
N GLU A 163 -8.56 -4.27 -18.07
CA GLU A 163 -10.01 -4.22 -18.27
C GLU A 163 -10.75 -5.20 -17.35
N ILE A 164 -10.19 -6.39 -17.15
CA ILE A 164 -10.74 -7.37 -16.21
C ILE A 164 -10.66 -6.83 -14.77
N LEU A 165 -9.53 -6.21 -14.39
CA LEU A 165 -9.38 -5.58 -13.08
C LEU A 165 -10.38 -4.43 -12.88
N SER A 166 -10.57 -3.57 -13.89
CA SER A 166 -11.52 -2.46 -13.79
C SER A 166 -12.97 -2.92 -13.74
N ARG A 167 -13.33 -4.02 -14.43
CA ARG A 167 -14.66 -4.63 -14.32
C ARG A 167 -14.88 -5.32 -12.98
N SER A 168 -13.84 -5.94 -12.43
CA SER A 168 -13.85 -6.57 -11.10
C SER A 168 -13.92 -5.55 -9.96
N MET A 169 -13.58 -4.30 -10.24
CA MET A 169 -13.76 -3.18 -9.31
C MET A 169 -15.25 -2.83 -9.20
N ALA A 170 -15.82 -3.06 -8.01
CA ALA A 170 -17.23 -2.83 -7.69
C ALA A 170 -18.20 -3.46 -8.72
N PRO A 171 -18.39 -4.80 -8.70
CA PRO A 171 -19.27 -5.49 -9.64
C PRO A 171 -20.74 -5.10 -9.44
N SER A 172 -21.17 -4.57 -8.28
CA SER A 172 -22.54 -4.11 -8.05
C SER A 172 -22.97 -2.91 -8.90
N ILE A 173 -22.02 -2.12 -9.36
CA ILE A 173 -22.28 -0.85 -10.05
C ILE A 173 -22.02 -1.05 -11.53
N PHE A 174 -23.04 -0.85 -12.35
CA PHE A 174 -22.92 -0.89 -13.80
C PHE A 174 -22.35 0.44 -14.34
N GLY A 175 -21.51 0.36 -15.37
CA GLY A 175 -20.93 1.53 -16.03
C GLY A 175 -19.66 2.09 -15.35
N HIS A 176 -19.36 3.35 -15.66
CA HIS A 176 -18.22 4.12 -15.13
C HIS A 176 -16.85 3.40 -15.19
N SER A 177 -16.53 2.77 -16.32
CA SER A 177 -15.25 2.06 -16.50
C SER A 177 -14.02 2.93 -16.23
N ALA A 178 -14.04 4.19 -16.70
CA ALA A 178 -12.95 5.14 -16.48
C ALA A 178 -12.76 5.49 -14.98
N ILE A 179 -13.86 5.62 -14.22
CA ILE A 179 -13.78 5.89 -12.78
C ILE A 179 -13.23 4.67 -12.05
N LYS A 180 -13.71 3.47 -12.39
CA LYS A 180 -13.21 2.21 -11.81
C LYS A 180 -11.71 2.01 -12.11
N GLN A 181 -11.29 2.33 -13.34
CA GLN A 181 -9.88 2.32 -13.73
C GLN A 181 -9.07 3.32 -12.89
N ALA A 182 -9.57 4.53 -12.69
CA ALA A 182 -8.90 5.53 -11.85
C ALA A 182 -8.81 5.11 -10.38
N LEU A 183 -9.86 4.52 -9.81
CA LEU A 183 -9.86 4.00 -8.44
C LEU A 183 -8.85 2.86 -8.28
N LEU A 184 -8.70 2.00 -9.28
CA LEU A 184 -7.66 0.97 -9.29
C LEU A 184 -6.25 1.58 -9.33
N LEU A 185 -6.02 2.60 -10.16
CA LEU A 185 -4.73 3.31 -10.20
C LEU A 185 -4.43 4.02 -8.87
N GLN A 186 -5.45 4.60 -8.24
CA GLN A 186 -5.33 5.17 -6.89
C GLN A 186 -4.98 4.11 -5.86
N LEU A 187 -5.61 2.93 -5.93
CA LEU A 187 -5.31 1.81 -5.05
C LEU A 187 -3.87 1.33 -5.18
N LEU A 188 -3.28 1.35 -6.38
CA LEU A 188 -1.89 0.98 -6.62
C LEU A 188 -0.90 2.07 -6.19
N GLY A 189 -1.27 3.33 -6.36
CA GLY A 189 -0.44 4.50 -6.08
C GLY A 189 0.74 4.65 -7.05
N GLY A 190 1.21 5.87 -7.23
CA GLY A 190 2.39 6.17 -8.06
C GLY A 190 3.71 5.86 -7.34
N VAL A 191 4.80 6.37 -7.91
CA VAL A 191 6.15 6.22 -7.33
C VAL A 191 6.51 7.46 -6.54
N GLU A 192 6.73 7.30 -5.23
CA GLU A 192 7.35 8.34 -4.38
C GLU A 192 8.82 8.53 -4.78
N LYS A 193 9.27 9.79 -4.89
CA LYS A 193 10.67 10.09 -5.19
C LYS A 193 11.25 11.00 -4.11
N ASN A 194 12.23 10.47 -3.38
CA ASN A 194 13.03 11.25 -2.45
C ASN A 194 14.28 11.69 -3.16
N LEU A 195 14.41 13.00 -3.39
CA LEU A 195 15.63 13.57 -3.93
C LEU A 195 16.68 13.62 -2.82
N GLU A 196 17.96 13.49 -3.19
CA GLU A 196 19.08 13.54 -2.24
C GLU A 196 19.15 14.88 -1.47
N ASN A 197 18.55 15.93 -2.03
CA ASN A 197 18.46 17.27 -1.45
C ASN A 197 17.42 17.38 -0.30
N GLY A 198 16.75 16.27 0.07
CA GLY A 198 15.76 16.24 1.15
C GLY A 198 14.34 16.65 0.75
N THR A 199 14.12 17.04 -0.51
CA THR A 199 12.78 17.31 -1.04
C THR A 199 12.07 15.99 -1.40
N HIS A 200 10.87 15.81 -0.84
CA HIS A 200 10.00 14.66 -1.11
C HIS A 200 9.00 15.01 -2.22
N LEU A 201 8.99 14.23 -3.31
CA LEU A 201 7.95 14.33 -4.35
C LEU A 201 6.87 13.28 -4.08
N ARG A 202 5.63 13.74 -3.95
CA ARG A 202 4.47 12.88 -3.68
C ARG A 202 4.21 11.91 -4.84
N GLY A 203 4.01 10.64 -4.51
CA GLY A 203 3.62 9.58 -5.45
C GLY A 203 2.12 9.27 -5.46
N ASP A 204 1.36 9.80 -4.51
CA ASP A 204 -0.05 9.49 -4.29
C ASP A 204 -0.98 10.17 -5.31
N ILE A 205 -2.10 9.51 -5.62
CA ILE A 205 -3.12 10.02 -6.54
C ILE A 205 -4.37 10.36 -5.75
N ASN A 206 -4.82 11.60 -5.89
CA ASN A 206 -6.03 12.09 -5.24
C ASN A 206 -7.18 12.20 -6.23
N VAL A 207 -8.33 11.62 -5.89
CA VAL A 207 -9.50 11.54 -6.77
C VAL A 207 -10.70 12.22 -6.10
N LEU A 208 -11.37 13.10 -6.85
CA LEU A 208 -12.62 13.75 -6.44
C LEU A 208 -13.76 13.33 -7.38
N MET A 209 -14.85 12.84 -6.78
CA MET A 209 -16.08 12.50 -7.48
C MET A 209 -17.17 13.52 -7.17
N VAL A 210 -17.57 14.31 -8.15
CA VAL A 210 -18.68 15.26 -8.06
C VAL A 210 -19.86 14.69 -8.82
N GLY A 211 -21.08 14.88 -8.35
CA GLY A 211 -22.23 14.49 -9.15
C GLY A 211 -23.55 14.63 -8.43
N ASP A 212 -24.63 14.32 -9.12
CA ASP A 212 -25.97 14.39 -8.56
C ASP A 212 -26.12 13.31 -7.45
N PRO A 213 -27.04 13.50 -6.48
CA PRO A 213 -27.38 12.44 -5.54
C PRO A 213 -27.87 11.20 -6.30
N SER A 214 -27.78 10.03 -5.67
CA SER A 214 -28.22 8.73 -6.24
C SER A 214 -27.34 8.13 -7.35
N THR A 215 -26.22 8.75 -7.71
CA THR A 215 -25.27 8.24 -8.73
C THR A 215 -24.26 7.20 -8.21
N ALA A 216 -24.63 6.40 -7.21
CA ALA A 216 -23.82 5.33 -6.58
C ALA A 216 -22.44 5.74 -5.98
N LYS A 217 -22.09 7.02 -5.92
CA LYS A 217 -20.81 7.54 -5.39
C LYS A 217 -20.45 7.01 -4.00
N SER A 218 -21.38 7.08 -3.04
CA SER A 218 -21.14 6.55 -1.67
C SER A 218 -21.00 5.03 -1.64
N GLN A 219 -21.55 4.29 -2.62
CA GLN A 219 -21.32 2.84 -2.72
C GLN A 219 -19.89 2.54 -3.22
N LEU A 220 -19.36 3.31 -4.16
CA LEU A 220 -17.96 3.20 -4.59
C LEU A 220 -16.99 3.45 -3.42
N LEU A 221 -17.24 4.49 -2.62
CA LEU A 221 -16.43 4.78 -1.41
C LEU A 221 -16.42 3.59 -0.44
N ARG A 222 -17.59 3.00 -0.14
CA ARG A 222 -17.70 1.83 0.74
C ARG A 222 -16.96 0.62 0.19
N PHE A 223 -16.99 0.42 -1.13
CA PHE A 223 -16.28 -0.68 -1.78
C PHE A 223 -14.76 -0.51 -1.64
N VAL A 224 -14.23 0.69 -1.90
CA VAL A 224 -12.80 0.99 -1.74
C VAL A 224 -12.35 0.81 -0.29
N ARG A 225 -13.16 1.27 0.67
CA ARG A 225 -12.90 1.06 2.10
C ARG A 225 -12.73 -0.42 2.47
N ASN A 226 -13.58 -1.29 1.92
CA ASN A 226 -13.52 -2.71 2.24
C ASN A 226 -12.40 -3.44 1.46
N LEU A 227 -11.97 -2.90 0.32
CA LEU A 227 -10.93 -3.49 -0.51
C LEU A 227 -9.53 -3.16 0.01
N ALA A 228 -9.26 -1.90 0.34
CA ALA A 228 -7.96 -1.47 0.80
C ALA A 228 -7.68 -1.97 2.23
N PRO A 229 -6.45 -2.43 2.53
CA PRO A 229 -6.08 -2.95 3.86
C PRO A 229 -5.82 -1.86 4.90
N LEU A 230 -5.82 -0.58 4.51
CA LEU A 230 -5.66 0.56 5.40
C LEU A 230 -6.53 1.68 4.84
N ALA A 231 -7.83 1.60 5.13
CA ALA A 231 -8.78 2.60 4.67
C ALA A 231 -9.66 3.13 5.80
N VAL A 232 -9.60 4.44 6.00
CA VAL A 232 -10.40 5.14 6.99
C VAL A 232 -11.48 5.95 6.27
N SER A 233 -12.74 5.74 6.65
CA SER A 233 -13.85 6.53 6.11
C SER A 233 -14.28 7.62 7.08
N THR A 234 -14.39 8.83 6.57
CA THR A 234 -14.76 10.05 7.31
C THR A 234 -15.86 10.79 6.56
N THR A 235 -16.79 11.42 7.28
CA THR A 235 -17.83 12.26 6.66
C THR A 235 -17.48 13.74 6.81
N GLY A 236 -17.71 14.57 5.80
CA GLY A 236 -17.31 15.98 5.82
C GLY A 236 -17.95 16.79 6.96
N ARG A 237 -19.12 16.37 7.46
CA ARG A 237 -19.78 16.97 8.63
C ARG A 237 -19.35 16.38 9.98
N GLY A 238 -19.06 15.08 10.02
CA GLY A 238 -18.69 14.37 11.25
C GLY A 238 -17.20 14.47 11.58
N SER A 239 -16.39 14.90 10.62
CA SER A 239 -14.93 14.91 10.71
C SER A 239 -14.44 16.32 10.96
N SER A 240 -14.73 16.83 12.16
CA SER A 240 -14.13 18.10 12.59
C SER A 240 -12.60 17.99 12.56
N GLY A 241 -11.89 19.12 12.49
CA GLY A 241 -10.43 19.17 12.33
C GLY A 241 -9.65 18.38 13.39
N VAL A 242 -10.22 18.20 14.60
CA VAL A 242 -9.70 17.30 15.64
C VAL A 242 -9.68 15.85 15.18
N GLY A 243 -10.77 15.38 14.55
CA GLY A 243 -10.90 14.03 14.03
C GLY A 243 -10.18 13.79 12.70
N LEU A 244 -9.86 14.82 11.91
CA LEU A 244 -9.07 14.67 10.68
C LEU A 244 -7.56 14.74 10.93
N THR A 245 -7.10 15.71 11.73
CA THR A 245 -5.67 16.00 11.92
C THR A 245 -5.08 15.27 13.12
N ALA A 246 -4.89 15.98 14.23
CA ALA A 246 -4.65 15.41 15.54
C ALA A 246 -5.10 16.44 16.58
N ALA A 247 -5.44 15.96 17.76
CA ALA A 247 -5.84 16.81 18.86
C ALA A 247 -4.95 16.58 20.07
N VAL A 248 -4.74 17.65 20.84
CA VAL A 248 -4.07 17.55 22.12
C VAL A 248 -5.14 17.31 23.16
N THR A 249 -5.21 16.10 23.71
CA THR A 249 -6.10 15.74 24.82
C THR A 249 -5.30 15.69 26.12
N LEU A 250 -5.99 15.86 27.24
CA LEU A 250 -5.40 15.69 28.58
C LEU A 250 -5.84 14.32 29.07
N ASP A 251 -4.88 13.46 29.39
CA ASP A 251 -5.18 12.15 29.95
C ASP A 251 -5.82 12.30 31.34
N PRO A 252 -6.99 11.66 31.60
CA PRO A 252 -7.72 11.85 32.86
C PRO A 252 -6.96 11.33 34.09
N ASP A 253 -6.12 10.30 33.93
CA ASP A 253 -5.40 9.67 35.05
C ASP A 253 -4.13 10.46 35.42
N THR A 254 -3.34 10.86 34.42
CA THR A 254 -2.02 11.51 34.63
C THR A 254 -2.06 13.03 34.55
N LYS A 255 -3.13 13.62 33.97
CA LYS A 255 -3.23 15.04 33.59
C LYS A 255 -2.13 15.48 32.62
N GLU A 256 -1.43 14.55 31.97
CA GLU A 256 -0.45 14.85 30.96
C GLU A 256 -1.14 15.13 29.62
N LYS A 257 -0.55 16.03 28.84
CA LYS A 257 -1.03 16.34 27.48
C LYS A 257 -0.58 15.21 26.55
N ARG A 258 -1.53 14.52 25.94
CA ARG A 258 -1.31 13.52 24.89
C ARG A 258 -1.79 14.04 23.54
N LEU A 259 -1.20 13.50 22.49
CA LEU A 259 -1.60 13.79 21.11
C LEU A 259 -2.40 12.60 20.59
N GLU A 260 -3.68 12.81 20.32
CA GLU A 260 -4.54 11.85 19.65
C GLU A 260 -4.46 12.06 18.15
N ALA A 261 -4.02 11.03 17.43
CA ALA A 261 -3.96 11.01 15.97
C ALA A 261 -5.39 11.00 15.37
N GLY A 262 -5.65 11.89 14.44
CA GLY A 262 -6.88 11.89 13.64
C GLY A 262 -6.81 10.91 12.48
N ALA A 263 -7.94 10.79 11.79
CA ALA A 263 -8.18 9.82 10.72
C ALA A 263 -7.13 9.85 9.60
N MET A 264 -6.62 11.02 9.22
CA MET A 264 -5.62 11.13 8.14
C MET A 264 -4.25 10.61 8.58
N VAL A 265 -3.86 10.83 9.84
CA VAL A 265 -2.59 10.35 10.40
C VAL A 265 -2.65 8.84 10.64
N LEU A 266 -3.81 8.33 11.07
CA LEU A 266 -4.05 6.89 11.23
C LEU A 266 -3.98 6.14 9.87
N ALA A 267 -4.28 6.83 8.77
CA ALA A 267 -4.27 6.28 7.42
C ALA A 267 -2.95 6.50 6.66
N ASP A 268 -1.79 6.64 7.34
CA ASP A 268 -0.49 6.78 6.66
C ASP A 268 -0.23 5.58 5.72
N ARG A 269 0.16 5.87 4.48
CA ARG A 269 0.30 4.95 3.33
C ARG A 269 -0.99 4.21 2.91
N GLY A 270 -2.11 4.64 3.45
CA GLY A 270 -3.45 4.13 3.15
C GLY A 270 -4.26 5.06 2.25
N ILE A 271 -5.57 4.85 2.28
CA ILE A 271 -6.55 5.68 1.56
C ILE A 271 -7.53 6.27 2.58
N VAL A 272 -7.77 7.57 2.46
CA VAL A 272 -8.81 8.25 3.23
C VAL A 272 -10.01 8.47 2.33
N CYS A 273 -11.15 7.89 2.70
CA CYS A 273 -12.41 8.05 2.00
C CYS A 273 -13.25 9.15 2.67
N ILE A 274 -13.46 10.27 2.01
CA ILE A 274 -14.26 11.39 2.52
C ILE A 274 -15.59 11.46 1.76
N ASP A 275 -16.70 11.22 2.45
CA ASP A 275 -18.05 11.47 1.91
C ASP A 275 -18.52 12.88 2.30
N GLU A 276 -19.42 13.48 1.50
CA GLU A 276 -19.94 14.84 1.71
C GLU A 276 -18.84 15.91 1.87
N PHE A 277 -17.84 15.88 0.99
CA PHE A 277 -16.72 16.83 1.03
C PHE A 277 -17.15 18.31 0.93
N ASP A 278 -18.32 18.59 0.33
CA ASP A 278 -18.89 19.93 0.24
C ASP A 278 -19.33 20.50 1.60
N LYS A 279 -19.63 19.65 2.59
CA LYS A 279 -20.10 20.05 3.92
C LYS A 279 -18.97 20.37 4.92
N MET A 280 -17.72 20.28 4.48
CA MET A 280 -16.57 20.54 5.35
C MET A 280 -16.44 22.01 5.73
N GLY A 281 -16.14 22.25 7.02
CA GLY A 281 -15.86 23.57 7.56
C GLY A 281 -14.53 24.15 7.06
N GLU A 282 -14.34 25.46 7.20
CA GLU A 282 -13.17 26.15 6.66
C GLU A 282 -11.85 25.75 7.36
N ALA A 283 -11.87 25.51 8.67
CA ALA A 283 -10.70 25.04 9.42
C ALA A 283 -10.17 23.69 8.91
N ASP A 284 -11.08 22.80 8.52
CA ASP A 284 -10.76 21.46 8.05
C ASP A 284 -10.20 21.49 6.62
N ARG A 285 -10.63 22.47 5.82
CA ARG A 285 -10.08 22.71 4.47
C ARG A 285 -8.61 23.14 4.53
N VAL A 286 -8.23 23.97 5.51
CA VAL A 286 -6.82 24.39 5.70
C VAL A 286 -5.95 23.18 6.05
N ALA A 287 -6.43 22.31 6.95
CA ALA A 287 -5.73 21.08 7.29
C ALA A 287 -5.52 20.17 6.06
N ILE A 288 -6.55 20.00 5.23
CA ILE A 288 -6.44 19.19 4.01
C ILE A 288 -5.47 19.82 2.99
N HIS A 289 -5.39 21.15 2.89
CA HIS A 289 -4.38 21.80 2.04
C HIS A 289 -2.96 21.39 2.43
N GLU A 290 -2.68 21.40 3.73
CA GLU A 290 -1.38 21.05 4.26
C GLU A 290 -1.04 19.58 3.97
N VAL A 291 -1.97 18.68 4.29
CA VAL A 291 -1.76 17.23 4.09
C VAL A 291 -1.63 16.87 2.61
N MET A 292 -2.48 17.40 1.73
CA MET A 292 -2.41 17.05 0.31
C MET A 292 -1.16 17.64 -0.38
N GLU A 293 -0.65 18.77 0.10
CA GLU A 293 0.52 19.41 -0.49
C GLU A 293 1.83 18.85 0.06
N GLN A 294 1.96 18.78 1.38
CA GLN A 294 3.20 18.45 2.08
C GLN A 294 3.25 16.99 2.54
N GLN A 295 2.12 16.28 2.53
CA GLN A 295 1.97 14.91 3.08
C GLN A 295 2.35 14.81 4.57
N THR A 296 2.28 15.93 5.27
CA THR A 296 2.56 16.07 6.70
C THR A 296 1.53 16.99 7.33
N VAL A 297 1.19 16.73 8.59
CA VAL A 297 0.35 17.59 9.43
C VAL A 297 1.26 18.24 10.47
N THR A 298 1.33 19.56 10.50
CA THR A 298 2.02 20.30 11.57
C THR A 298 1.01 20.79 12.60
N ILE A 299 1.29 20.52 13.88
CA ILE A 299 0.42 20.89 14.99
C ILE A 299 1.23 21.73 15.96
N ALA A 300 0.76 22.96 16.14
CA ALA A 300 1.26 23.93 17.11
C ALA A 300 0.14 24.28 18.08
N LYS A 301 -0.18 23.38 19.03
CA LYS A 301 -1.27 23.57 19.99
C LYS A 301 -0.81 23.22 21.41
N ALA A 302 -1.32 23.99 22.39
CA ALA A 302 -1.09 23.75 23.82
C ALA A 302 0.39 23.60 24.24
N GLY A 303 1.31 24.24 23.52
CA GLY A 303 2.76 24.19 23.77
C GLY A 303 3.48 22.99 23.15
N ILE A 304 2.79 22.16 22.35
CA ILE A 304 3.38 21.07 21.59
C ILE A 304 3.52 21.53 20.14
N HIS A 305 4.76 21.52 19.65
CA HIS A 305 5.09 21.71 18.24
C HIS A 305 5.56 20.36 17.70
N ALA A 306 4.68 19.66 17.01
CA ALA A 306 4.96 18.35 16.45
C ALA A 306 4.53 18.30 14.98
N THR A 307 5.32 17.60 14.17
CA THR A 307 4.97 17.29 12.78
C THR A 307 4.68 15.80 12.70
N LEU A 308 3.50 15.46 12.20
CA LEU A 308 3.05 14.09 12.00
C LEU A 308 3.06 13.78 10.51
N ASN A 309 3.48 12.58 10.14
CA ASN A 309 3.42 12.13 8.76
C ASN A 309 1.99 11.70 8.43
N ALA A 310 1.49 12.11 7.26
CA ALA A 310 0.15 11.77 6.78
C ALA A 310 0.20 11.57 5.26
N ARG A 311 1.03 10.61 4.80
CA ARG A 311 1.15 10.27 3.37
C ARG A 311 -0.02 9.40 3.00
N CYS A 312 -1.15 10.02 2.69
CA CYS A 312 -2.38 9.31 2.38
C CYS A 312 -2.92 9.75 1.03
N SER A 313 -3.50 8.81 0.30
CA SER A 313 -4.29 9.13 -0.90
C SER A 313 -5.70 9.51 -0.48
N VAL A 314 -6.20 10.65 -0.95
CA VAL A 314 -7.56 11.13 -0.63
C VAL A 314 -8.51 10.75 -1.75
N LEU A 315 -9.59 10.04 -1.38
CA LEU A 315 -10.73 9.78 -2.24
C LEU A 315 -11.94 10.54 -1.67
N ALA A 316 -12.42 11.54 -2.38
CA ALA A 316 -13.50 12.40 -1.93
C ALA A 316 -14.73 12.27 -2.83
N ALA A 317 -15.93 12.26 -2.23
CA ALA A 317 -17.18 12.46 -2.92
C ALA A 317 -17.83 13.78 -2.50
N ALA A 318 -18.33 14.53 -3.48
CA ALA A 318 -19.02 15.80 -3.27
C ALA A 318 -20.32 15.83 -4.06
N ASN A 319 -21.28 16.59 -3.53
CA ASN A 319 -22.52 16.92 -4.21
C ASN A 319 -22.46 18.38 -4.70
N PRO A 320 -23.04 18.70 -5.87
CA PRO A 320 -23.12 20.07 -6.34
C PRO A 320 -23.98 20.92 -5.38
N VAL A 321 -23.67 22.21 -5.29
CA VAL A 321 -24.29 23.13 -4.31
C VAL A 321 -25.82 23.19 -4.47
N TYR A 322 -26.31 23.09 -5.70
CA TYR A 322 -27.73 23.14 -6.03
C TYR A 322 -28.40 21.75 -6.08
N GLY A 323 -27.73 20.69 -5.63
CA GLY A 323 -28.21 19.32 -5.69
C GLY A 323 -28.14 18.68 -7.08
N GLN A 324 -28.27 19.47 -8.15
CA GLN A 324 -28.06 19.03 -9.53
C GLN A 324 -26.94 19.82 -10.21
N TYR A 325 -26.16 19.15 -11.04
CA TYR A 325 -25.07 19.75 -11.79
C TYR A 325 -25.58 20.51 -13.02
N GLN A 326 -25.41 21.84 -13.03
CA GLN A 326 -25.84 22.68 -14.15
C GLN A 326 -24.71 22.83 -15.17
N LYS A 327 -24.84 22.20 -16.34
CA LYS A 327 -23.86 22.28 -17.44
C LYS A 327 -23.60 23.71 -17.95
N ASN A 328 -24.56 24.62 -17.74
CA ASN A 328 -24.47 26.00 -18.20
C ASN A 328 -23.52 26.86 -17.36
N LYS A 329 -23.26 26.48 -16.12
CA LYS A 329 -22.35 27.18 -15.20
C LYS A 329 -20.96 26.57 -15.23
N ARG A 330 -19.97 27.34 -14.78
CA ARG A 330 -18.60 26.84 -14.64
C ARG A 330 -18.55 25.76 -13.57
N PRO A 331 -17.71 24.71 -13.73
CA PRO A 331 -17.56 23.65 -12.74
C PRO A 331 -17.24 24.18 -11.33
N GLN A 332 -16.44 25.25 -11.23
CA GLN A 332 -16.07 25.90 -9.97
C GLN A 332 -17.28 26.40 -9.17
N GLU A 333 -18.22 27.08 -9.83
CA GLU A 333 -19.44 27.59 -9.19
C GLU A 333 -20.43 26.47 -8.82
N ASN A 334 -20.46 25.40 -9.61
CA ASN A 334 -21.31 24.23 -9.33
C ASN A 334 -20.85 23.47 -8.09
N ILE A 335 -19.54 23.41 -7.85
CA ILE A 335 -18.95 22.66 -6.72
C ILE A 335 -18.89 23.54 -5.45
N GLY A 336 -18.69 24.85 -5.59
CA GLY A 336 -18.59 25.76 -4.44
C GLY A 336 -17.27 25.64 -3.66
N LEU A 337 -16.19 25.23 -4.34
CA LEU A 337 -14.85 25.12 -3.78
C LEU A 337 -13.86 26.07 -4.49
N PRO A 338 -12.84 26.58 -3.77
CA PRO A 338 -11.79 27.39 -4.38
C PRO A 338 -10.90 26.57 -5.33
N ASP A 339 -10.36 27.22 -6.36
CA ASP A 339 -9.48 26.58 -7.36
C ASP A 339 -8.18 26.02 -6.77
N SER A 340 -7.75 26.58 -5.63
CA SER A 340 -6.60 26.07 -4.88
C SER A 340 -6.82 24.65 -4.35
N LEU A 341 -8.07 24.25 -4.05
CA LEU A 341 -8.41 22.86 -3.71
C LEU A 341 -8.53 21.99 -4.94
N LEU A 342 -9.27 22.45 -5.94
CA LEU A 342 -9.54 21.67 -7.15
C LEU A 342 -8.25 21.31 -7.89
N SER A 343 -7.27 22.21 -7.92
CA SER A 343 -5.95 21.93 -8.48
C SER A 343 -5.12 20.93 -7.68
N ARG A 344 -5.45 20.60 -6.43
CA ARG A 344 -4.72 19.59 -5.62
C ARG A 344 -5.21 18.17 -5.85
N PHE A 345 -6.45 18.02 -6.29
CA PHE A 345 -6.96 16.75 -6.79
C PHE A 345 -6.36 16.49 -8.17
N ASP A 346 -5.84 15.29 -8.33
CA ASP A 346 -5.18 14.88 -9.57
C ASP A 346 -6.25 14.53 -10.63
N LEU A 347 -7.35 13.91 -10.20
CA LEU A 347 -8.48 13.56 -11.06
C LEU A 347 -9.79 14.10 -10.49
N LEU A 348 -10.57 14.76 -11.35
CA LEU A 348 -11.92 15.22 -11.04
C LEU A 348 -12.91 14.53 -11.99
N PHE A 349 -13.82 13.74 -11.43
CA PHE A 349 -14.89 13.09 -12.16
C PHE A 349 -16.23 13.73 -11.84
N VAL A 350 -16.82 14.42 -12.81
CA VAL A 350 -18.24 14.78 -12.78
C VAL A 350 -19.08 13.61 -13.28
N VAL A 351 -19.78 12.97 -12.35
CA VAL A 351 -20.79 11.94 -12.59
C VAL A 351 -22.14 12.64 -12.74
N LEU A 352 -22.61 12.71 -13.99
CA LEU A 352 -23.92 13.26 -14.30
C LEU A 352 -24.92 12.13 -14.39
N ASP A 353 -26.13 12.36 -13.87
CA ASP A 353 -27.24 11.46 -14.11
C ASP A 353 -27.75 11.67 -15.55
N SER A 354 -27.41 10.74 -16.45
CA SER A 354 -27.89 10.76 -17.82
C SER A 354 -29.23 10.04 -17.91
N LEU A 355 -30.30 10.77 -18.20
CA LEU A 355 -31.65 10.24 -18.43
C LEU A 355 -31.75 9.52 -19.79
N ASP A 356 -30.94 8.50 -20.00
CA ASP A 356 -30.99 7.64 -21.19
C ASP A 356 -31.73 6.34 -20.89
N ARG A 357 -32.78 6.07 -21.67
CA ARG A 357 -33.63 4.88 -21.49
C ARG A 357 -32.85 3.57 -21.66
N HIS A 358 -31.82 3.54 -22.50
CA HIS A 358 -31.03 2.34 -22.70
C HIS A 358 -30.11 2.08 -21.50
N ALA A 359 -29.37 3.11 -21.05
CA ALA A 359 -28.55 3.03 -19.85
C ALA A 359 -29.37 2.64 -18.60
N ASP A 360 -30.53 3.27 -18.40
CA ASP A 360 -31.42 2.97 -17.27
C ASP A 360 -31.92 1.54 -17.28
N ARG A 361 -32.21 0.98 -18.47
CA ARG A 361 -32.61 -0.42 -18.61
C ARG A 361 -31.49 -1.37 -18.22
N MET A 362 -30.25 -1.07 -18.60
CA MET A 362 -29.07 -1.87 -18.24
C MET A 362 -28.81 -1.80 -16.73
N ILE A 363 -28.91 -0.61 -16.12
CA ILE A 363 -28.78 -0.43 -14.67
C ILE A 363 -29.89 -1.20 -13.94
N SER A 364 -31.13 -1.07 -14.39
CA SER A 364 -32.28 -1.76 -13.77
C SER A 364 -32.14 -3.27 -13.83
N ASP A 365 -31.76 -3.82 -14.98
CA ASP A 365 -31.51 -5.26 -15.14
C ASP A 365 -30.37 -5.72 -14.22
N HIS A 366 -29.29 -4.94 -14.14
CA HIS A 366 -28.17 -5.23 -13.26
C HIS A 366 -28.55 -5.21 -11.76
N VAL A 367 -29.33 -4.21 -11.33
CA VAL A 367 -29.82 -4.10 -9.94
C VAL A 367 -30.80 -5.23 -9.62
N LEU A 368 -31.71 -5.56 -10.54
CA LEU A 368 -32.65 -6.67 -10.36
C LEU A 368 -31.92 -8.02 -10.27
N ARG A 369 -30.85 -8.23 -11.06
CA ARG A 369 -29.99 -9.41 -10.97
C ARG A 369 -29.33 -9.52 -9.61
N ASN A 370 -28.76 -8.44 -9.10
CA ASN A 370 -28.16 -8.40 -7.76
C ASN A 370 -29.19 -8.70 -6.67
N HIS A 371 -30.42 -8.18 -6.79
CA HIS A 371 -31.50 -8.46 -5.84
C HIS A 371 -32.05 -9.88 -5.93
N ARG A 372 -31.98 -10.51 -7.11
CA ARG A 372 -32.36 -11.92 -7.32
C ARG A 372 -31.29 -12.89 -6.88
N TYR A 373 -30.06 -12.42 -6.66
CA TYR A 373 -28.98 -13.26 -6.18
C TYR A 373 -29.28 -13.72 -4.75
N VAL A 374 -29.55 -15.01 -4.61
CA VAL A 374 -29.65 -15.72 -3.34
C VAL A 374 -28.46 -16.68 -3.32
N VAL A 375 -27.71 -16.68 -2.22
CA VAL A 375 -26.57 -17.59 -2.04
C VAL A 375 -27.07 -19.02 -2.22
N ALA A 376 -26.43 -19.78 -3.11
CA ALA A 376 -26.78 -21.17 -3.37
C ALA A 376 -26.71 -21.98 -2.06
N GLY A 377 -27.85 -22.54 -1.63
CA GLY A 377 -27.96 -23.35 -0.41
C GLY A 377 -28.77 -22.73 0.75
N GLU A 378 -29.23 -21.48 0.65
CA GLU A 378 -30.13 -20.86 1.65
C GLU A 378 -31.43 -20.36 1.02
N GLU A 379 -32.21 -21.25 0.39
CA GLU A 379 -33.56 -20.93 -0.04
C GLU A 379 -34.51 -20.84 1.17
N GLY A 380 -35.02 -19.64 1.49
CA GLY A 380 -36.12 -19.46 2.45
C GLY A 380 -35.81 -18.70 3.75
N ARG A 381 -34.59 -18.15 3.94
CA ARG A 381 -34.32 -17.20 5.04
C ARG A 381 -34.58 -15.76 4.59
N PRO A 382 -35.22 -14.91 5.42
CA PRO A 382 -35.32 -13.49 5.12
C PRO A 382 -33.92 -12.87 5.06
N ILE A 383 -33.66 -12.14 3.98
CA ILE A 383 -32.37 -11.51 3.68
C ILE A 383 -32.06 -10.51 4.81
N SER A 384 -31.02 -10.76 5.60
CA SER A 384 -30.45 -9.71 6.44
C SER A 384 -29.69 -8.74 5.55
N PHE A 385 -30.02 -7.45 5.61
CA PHE A 385 -29.51 -6.39 4.72
C PHE A 385 -28.02 -6.03 4.94
N ASN A 386 -27.18 -6.96 5.40
CA ASN A 386 -25.73 -6.76 5.43
C ASN A 386 -25.16 -7.08 4.05
N THR A 387 -25.10 -6.04 3.20
CA THR A 387 -24.60 -6.07 1.81
C THR A 387 -23.16 -6.59 1.67
N THR A 388 -22.46 -6.77 2.79
CA THR A 388 -21.05 -7.18 2.87
C THR A 388 -20.85 -8.68 3.03
N GLU A 389 -21.84 -9.43 3.52
CA GLU A 389 -21.76 -10.89 3.65
C GLU A 389 -22.09 -11.64 2.35
N ILE A 390 -22.69 -10.94 1.37
CA ILE A 390 -23.08 -11.50 0.08
C ILE A 390 -21.86 -11.87 -0.78
N TRP A 391 -20.69 -11.29 -0.51
CA TRP A 391 -19.44 -11.52 -1.27
C TRP A 391 -18.23 -11.88 -0.40
N ALA A 392 -18.45 -12.10 0.89
CA ALA A 392 -17.46 -12.74 1.73
C ALA A 392 -17.69 -14.25 1.57
N ASP A 393 -16.90 -14.89 0.72
CA ASP A 393 -16.95 -16.34 0.57
C ASP A 393 -16.86 -17.01 1.95
N LYS A 394 -17.76 -17.99 2.21
CA LYS A 394 -17.53 -18.97 3.26
C LYS A 394 -16.17 -19.59 2.96
N GLU A 395 -15.27 -19.59 3.93
CA GLU A 395 -14.06 -20.42 3.89
C GLU A 395 -14.50 -21.90 3.84
N THR A 396 -14.84 -22.40 2.66
CA THR A 396 -15.00 -23.83 2.43
C THR A 396 -13.61 -24.44 2.45
N THR A 397 -13.34 -25.11 3.56
CA THR A 397 -12.22 -26.01 3.80
C THR A 397 -12.21 -27.17 2.78
N THR A 398 -11.82 -26.90 1.55
CA THR A 398 -11.49 -27.92 0.56
C THR A 398 -10.30 -27.46 -0.27
N THR A 399 -9.24 -28.26 -0.18
CA THR A 399 -7.95 -28.24 -0.88
C THR A 399 -8.11 -28.45 -2.39
N GLU A 400 -8.85 -27.57 -3.06
CA GLU A 400 -8.89 -27.49 -4.51
C GLU A 400 -8.35 -26.11 -4.93
N ALA A 401 -7.48 -26.12 -5.96
CA ALA A 401 -6.72 -24.97 -6.43
C ALA A 401 -7.51 -23.66 -6.37
N THR A 402 -6.94 -22.63 -5.72
CA THR A 402 -7.54 -21.31 -5.53
C THR A 402 -7.93 -20.72 -6.88
N SER A 403 -9.20 -20.90 -7.29
CA SER A 403 -9.69 -20.41 -8.57
C SER A 403 -9.63 -18.88 -8.59
N ILE A 404 -8.80 -18.34 -9.49
CA ILE A 404 -8.53 -16.89 -9.63
C ILE A 404 -9.81 -16.13 -9.98
N PHE A 405 -10.66 -16.75 -10.79
CA PHE A 405 -11.94 -16.22 -11.24
C PHE A 405 -13.06 -16.65 -10.30
N GLN A 406 -14.03 -15.77 -10.11
CA GLN A 406 -15.27 -16.15 -9.45
C GLN A 406 -15.94 -17.27 -10.26
N PRO A 407 -16.51 -18.30 -9.61
CA PRO A 407 -17.29 -19.31 -10.30
C PRO A 407 -18.39 -18.60 -11.10
N TYR A 408 -18.53 -19.02 -12.36
CA TYR A 408 -19.47 -18.39 -13.28
C TYR A 408 -20.91 -18.61 -12.82
N ASP A 409 -21.48 -17.59 -12.19
CA ASP A 409 -22.90 -17.55 -11.86
C ASP A 409 -23.71 -16.90 -13.01
N PRO A 410 -24.65 -17.62 -13.65
CA PRO A 410 -25.49 -17.10 -14.75
C PRO A 410 -26.36 -15.89 -14.38
N LEU A 411 -26.59 -15.66 -13.08
CA LEU A 411 -27.37 -14.54 -12.56
C LEU A 411 -26.52 -13.27 -12.38
N LEU A 412 -25.24 -13.41 -12.04
CA LEU A 412 -24.34 -12.29 -11.79
C LEU A 412 -23.53 -11.89 -13.01
N HIS A 413 -23.28 -12.82 -13.94
CA HIS A 413 -22.45 -12.58 -15.11
C HIS A 413 -23.31 -12.36 -16.37
N PRO A 414 -23.38 -11.12 -16.92
CA PRO A 414 -24.21 -10.80 -18.08
C PRO A 414 -23.80 -11.50 -19.37
N ASN A 415 -22.53 -11.90 -19.48
CA ASN A 415 -21.95 -12.44 -20.70
C ASN A 415 -21.53 -13.89 -20.50
N SER A 416 -21.70 -14.72 -21.53
CA SER A 416 -21.26 -16.14 -21.58
C SER A 416 -19.73 -16.33 -21.51
N ASN A 417 -18.95 -15.23 -21.43
CA ASN A 417 -17.51 -15.31 -21.27
C ASN A 417 -17.16 -15.66 -19.82
N LYS A 418 -16.64 -16.88 -19.65
CA LYS A 418 -16.32 -17.57 -18.39
C LYS A 418 -15.28 -16.86 -17.49
N GLU A 419 -14.69 -15.75 -17.92
CA GLU A 419 -13.53 -15.11 -17.25
C GLU A 419 -13.75 -13.61 -16.99
N SER A 420 -14.90 -13.22 -16.43
CA SER A 420 -15.28 -11.80 -16.37
C SER A 420 -14.99 -11.09 -15.05
N VAL A 421 -14.91 -11.80 -13.92
CA VAL A 421 -14.75 -11.17 -12.59
C VAL A 421 -13.73 -11.94 -11.73
N LEU A 422 -12.79 -11.21 -11.14
CA LEU A 422 -11.80 -11.72 -10.19
C LEU A 422 -12.38 -11.78 -8.78
N THR A 423 -11.88 -12.72 -7.97
CA THR A 423 -12.27 -12.80 -6.55
C THR A 423 -11.69 -11.62 -5.77
N VAL A 424 -12.45 -11.10 -4.79
CA VAL A 424 -12.00 -9.99 -3.93
C VAL A 424 -10.72 -10.32 -3.15
N PRO A 425 -10.55 -11.53 -2.58
CA PRO A 425 -9.29 -11.92 -1.93
C PRO A 425 -8.09 -11.90 -2.89
N PHE A 426 -8.27 -12.38 -4.13
CA PHE A 426 -7.21 -12.33 -5.14
C PHE A 426 -6.87 -10.88 -5.53
N LEU A 427 -7.87 -10.01 -5.70
CA LEU A 427 -7.63 -8.60 -6.00
C LEU A 427 -6.82 -7.91 -4.88
N LYS A 428 -7.13 -8.20 -3.61
CA LYS A 428 -6.35 -7.69 -2.46
C LYS A 428 -4.89 -8.16 -2.50
N LYS A 429 -4.69 -9.46 -2.72
CA LYS A 429 -3.37 -10.09 -2.91
C LYS A 429 -2.59 -9.44 -4.07
N PHE A 430 -3.26 -9.24 -5.20
CA PHE A 430 -2.68 -8.61 -6.39
C PHE A 430 -2.23 -7.17 -6.13
N ILE A 431 -3.09 -6.33 -5.54
CA ILE A 431 -2.76 -4.93 -5.22
C ILE A 431 -1.57 -4.87 -4.24
N HIS A 432 -1.55 -5.74 -3.22
CA HIS A 432 -0.43 -5.80 -2.28
C HIS A 432 0.89 -6.21 -2.96
N TYR A 433 0.83 -7.19 -3.86
CA TYR A 433 2.00 -7.62 -4.63
C TYR A 433 2.49 -6.55 -5.62
N ALA A 434 1.59 -5.85 -6.30
CA ALA A 434 1.94 -4.77 -7.23
C ALA A 434 2.55 -3.55 -6.51
N LYS A 435 2.12 -3.26 -5.27
CA LYS A 435 2.71 -2.20 -4.43
C LYS A 435 4.13 -2.50 -3.95
N THR A 436 4.42 -3.76 -3.65
CA THR A 436 5.70 -4.19 -3.05
C THR A 436 6.82 -4.37 -4.09
N ARG A 437 6.48 -4.46 -5.38
CA ARG A 437 7.46 -4.59 -6.47
C ARG A 437 8.21 -3.28 -6.76
N LEU A 438 9.36 -3.42 -7.42
CA LEU A 438 10.26 -2.30 -7.77
C LEU A 438 9.52 -1.21 -8.56
N PRO A 439 9.82 0.08 -8.27
CA PRO A 439 9.18 1.20 -8.94
C PRO A 439 9.52 1.23 -10.44
N PRO A 440 8.53 1.41 -11.32
CA PRO A 440 8.79 1.50 -12.75
C PRO A 440 9.55 2.78 -13.11
N VAL A 441 10.44 2.68 -14.10
CA VAL A 441 11.24 3.80 -14.62
C VAL A 441 10.61 4.33 -15.90
N LEU A 442 10.58 5.66 -16.03
CA LEU A 442 10.07 6.34 -17.22
C LEU A 442 11.03 6.13 -18.40
N THR A 443 10.49 5.71 -19.54
CA THR A 443 11.25 5.59 -20.79
C THR A 443 11.26 6.91 -21.56
N GLU A 444 12.29 7.14 -22.38
CA GLU A 444 12.37 8.31 -23.27
C GLU A 444 11.15 8.48 -24.19
N PRO A 445 10.68 7.46 -24.92
CA PRO A 445 9.50 7.62 -25.79
C PRO A 445 8.23 8.00 -25.01
N ALA A 446 8.03 7.45 -23.80
CA ALA A 446 6.89 7.81 -22.96
C ALA A 446 6.99 9.26 -22.45
N ARG A 447 8.20 9.73 -22.14
CA ARG A 447 8.45 11.12 -21.73
C ARG A 447 8.04 12.11 -22.82
N ASP A 448 8.43 11.84 -24.06
CA ASP A 448 8.13 12.72 -25.20
C ASP A 448 6.62 12.81 -25.43
N LEU A 449 5.92 11.65 -25.44
CA LEU A 449 4.47 11.59 -25.58
C LEU A 449 3.73 12.34 -24.45
N ILE A 450 4.18 12.19 -23.20
CA ILE A 450 3.57 12.91 -22.07
C ILE A 450 3.78 14.42 -22.21
N SER A 451 4.96 14.84 -22.67
CA SER A 451 5.28 16.27 -22.85
C SER A 451 4.44 16.91 -23.95
N GLU A 452 4.29 16.22 -25.09
CA GLU A 452 3.45 16.66 -26.20
C GLU A 452 1.97 16.65 -25.79
N GLY A 453 1.52 15.58 -25.14
CA GLY A 453 0.15 15.46 -24.64
C GLY A 453 -0.21 16.56 -23.63
N TYR A 454 0.71 16.91 -22.72
CA TYR A 454 0.54 18.02 -21.80
C TYR A 454 0.47 19.38 -22.52
N ALA A 455 1.36 19.61 -23.49
CA ALA A 455 1.36 20.84 -24.29
C ALA A 455 0.03 21.01 -25.06
N ALA A 456 -0.48 19.92 -25.66
CA ALA A 456 -1.76 19.90 -26.36
C ALA A 456 -2.96 20.16 -25.43
N LEU A 457 -2.96 19.58 -24.23
CA LEU A 457 -4.00 19.85 -23.22
C LEU A 457 -4.02 21.32 -22.79
N ARG A 458 -2.83 21.94 -22.70
CA ARG A 458 -2.70 23.34 -22.31
C ARG A 458 -3.10 24.31 -23.43
N SER A 459 -2.83 23.98 -24.70
CA SER A 459 -3.25 24.81 -25.84
C SER A 459 -4.76 24.75 -26.08
N GLN A 460 -5.41 23.62 -25.79
CA GLN A 460 -6.86 23.41 -25.96
C GLN A 460 -7.69 23.92 -24.77
N GLN A 461 -7.08 24.62 -23.81
CA GLN A 461 -7.76 25.05 -22.60
C GLN A 461 -8.76 26.18 -22.91
N THR A 462 -10.06 25.90 -22.74
CA THR A 462 -11.14 26.88 -22.85
C THR A 462 -11.53 27.42 -21.47
N GLN A 463 -12.13 28.61 -21.39
CA GLN A 463 -12.64 29.20 -20.13
C GLN A 463 -13.64 28.31 -19.33
N ARG A 464 -14.18 27.26 -19.95
CA ARG A 464 -15.09 26.28 -19.31
C ARG A 464 -14.37 25.09 -18.67
N THR A 465 -13.11 24.85 -19.04
CA THR A 465 -12.30 23.74 -18.53
C THR A 465 -11.55 24.14 -17.26
N LEU A 466 -11.25 23.15 -16.41
CA LEU A 466 -10.43 23.36 -15.23
C LEU A 466 -9.03 23.88 -15.61
N PRO A 467 -8.40 24.71 -14.77
CA PRO A 467 -7.09 25.26 -15.09
C PRO A 467 -6.01 24.17 -15.16
N VAL A 468 -5.36 24.04 -16.33
CA VAL A 468 -4.27 23.10 -16.54
C VAL A 468 -2.98 23.70 -15.99
N THR A 469 -2.56 23.24 -14.82
CA THR A 469 -1.31 23.68 -14.15
C THR A 469 -0.17 22.72 -14.42
N ALA A 470 1.07 23.09 -14.05
CA ALA A 470 2.22 22.20 -14.12
C ALA A 470 2.03 20.91 -13.29
N ARG A 471 1.16 20.92 -12.26
CA ARG A 471 0.84 19.74 -11.47
C ARG A 471 0.16 18.64 -12.28
N THR A 472 -0.58 18.98 -13.33
CA THR A 472 -1.20 17.97 -14.21
C THR A 472 -0.17 17.11 -14.93
N LEU A 473 1.03 17.65 -15.19
CA LEU A 473 2.16 16.87 -15.72
C LEU A 473 2.64 15.83 -14.69
N GLU A 474 2.73 16.21 -13.42
CA GLU A 474 3.05 15.25 -12.35
C GLU A 474 1.96 14.18 -12.23
N THR A 475 0.69 14.56 -12.35
CA THR A 475 -0.44 13.62 -12.37
C THR A 475 -0.31 12.60 -13.50
N LEU A 476 0.03 13.05 -14.72
CA LEU A 476 0.24 12.14 -15.86
C LEU A 476 1.36 11.14 -15.56
N ILE A 477 2.47 11.58 -14.97
CA ILE A 477 3.57 10.71 -14.56
C ILE A 477 3.10 9.71 -13.49
N ARG A 478 2.33 10.15 -12.48
CA ARG A 478 1.78 9.27 -11.44
C ARG A 478 0.85 8.22 -12.03
N LEU A 479 -0.09 8.61 -12.89
CA LEU A 479 -1.04 7.70 -13.56
C LEU A 479 -0.32 6.69 -14.45
N ALA A 480 0.63 7.13 -15.27
CA ALA A 480 1.43 6.24 -16.11
C ALA A 480 2.26 5.25 -15.27
N SER A 481 2.84 5.71 -14.16
CA SER A 481 3.58 4.84 -13.23
C SER A 481 2.68 3.82 -12.53
N ALA A 482 1.47 4.22 -12.13
CA ALA A 482 0.48 3.32 -11.54
C ALA A 482 -0.03 2.29 -12.55
N HIS A 483 -0.19 2.68 -13.83
CA HIS A 483 -0.58 1.77 -14.89
C HIS A 483 0.51 0.72 -15.19
N ALA A 484 1.78 1.14 -15.24
CA ALA A 484 2.90 0.22 -15.37
C ALA A 484 3.00 -0.77 -14.19
N LYS A 485 2.71 -0.31 -12.96
CA LYS A 485 2.59 -1.20 -11.78
C LYS A 485 1.46 -2.22 -11.92
N ALA A 486 0.33 -1.84 -12.49
CA ALA A 486 -0.78 -2.77 -12.75
C ALA A 486 -0.36 -3.90 -13.71
N ARG A 487 0.50 -3.61 -14.69
CA ARG A 487 1.08 -4.61 -15.60
C ARG A 487 2.29 -5.36 -15.02
N LEU A 488 2.73 -5.02 -13.81
CA LEU A 488 3.99 -5.49 -13.21
C LEU A 488 5.23 -5.24 -14.09
N SER A 489 5.19 -4.20 -14.96
CA SER A 489 6.32 -3.83 -15.81
C SER A 489 7.34 -2.98 -15.05
N LYS A 490 8.62 -3.18 -15.35
CA LYS A 490 9.72 -2.33 -14.83
C LYS A 490 9.84 -1.01 -15.59
N TYR A 491 9.31 -0.93 -16.80
CA TYR A 491 9.43 0.23 -17.67
C TYR A 491 8.05 0.76 -18.03
N ILE A 492 7.90 2.09 -18.01
CA ILE A 492 6.68 2.75 -18.47
C ILE A 492 6.72 2.78 -19.99
N GLU A 493 5.79 2.09 -20.64
CA GLU A 493 5.70 2.01 -22.09
C GLU A 493 4.81 3.13 -22.67
N LEU A 494 4.85 3.30 -23.99
CA LEU A 494 3.99 4.25 -24.71
C LEU A 494 2.50 3.98 -24.48
N ALA A 495 2.09 2.71 -24.45
CA ALA A 495 0.71 2.31 -24.21
C ALA A 495 0.20 2.81 -22.85
N ASP A 496 1.04 2.76 -21.80
CA ASP A 496 0.67 3.21 -20.46
C ASP A 496 0.46 4.73 -20.43
N ALA A 497 1.31 5.48 -21.14
CA ALA A 497 1.20 6.93 -21.28
C ALA A 497 -0.06 7.33 -22.08
N THR A 498 -0.39 6.60 -23.15
CA THR A 498 -1.62 6.83 -23.92
C THR A 498 -2.87 6.60 -23.06
N GLN A 499 -2.91 5.54 -22.25
CA GLN A 499 -4.03 5.27 -21.36
C GLN A 499 -4.17 6.34 -20.27
N ALA A 500 -3.07 6.80 -19.68
CA ALA A 500 -3.07 7.91 -18.72
C ALA A 500 -3.60 9.21 -19.34
N LEU A 501 -3.20 9.52 -20.59
CA LEU A 501 -3.71 10.68 -21.33
C LEU A 501 -5.20 10.57 -21.64
N ASN A 502 -5.68 9.39 -22.05
CA ASN A 502 -7.11 9.16 -22.32
C ASN A 502 -7.96 9.35 -21.06
N LEU A 503 -7.48 8.85 -19.92
CA LEU A 503 -8.15 9.01 -18.64
C LEU A 503 -8.19 10.48 -18.18
N MET A 504 -7.09 11.23 -18.39
CA MET A 504 -7.05 12.67 -18.14
C MET A 504 -7.96 13.47 -19.07
N LYS A 505 -8.00 13.15 -20.36
CA LYS A 505 -8.92 13.78 -21.33
C LYS A 505 -10.38 13.53 -20.94
N TYR A 506 -10.72 12.30 -20.55
CA TYR A 506 -12.05 11.95 -20.08
C TYR A 506 -12.44 12.74 -18.82
N ALA A 507 -11.51 12.92 -17.88
CA ALA A 507 -11.73 13.72 -16.67
C ALA A 507 -11.92 15.22 -16.95
N LEU A 508 -11.19 15.79 -17.93
CA LEU A 508 -11.25 17.22 -18.24
C LEU A 508 -12.43 17.62 -19.13
N TYR A 509 -12.76 16.81 -20.13
CA TYR A 509 -13.73 17.16 -21.16
C TYR A 509 -15.09 16.47 -20.98
N HIS A 510 -15.19 15.43 -20.16
CA HIS A 510 -16.40 14.62 -19.99
C HIS A 510 -16.99 14.06 -21.29
N GLU A 511 -16.21 14.04 -22.37
CA GLU A 511 -16.61 13.47 -23.64
C GLU A 511 -16.26 11.97 -23.62
N VAL A 512 -17.31 11.15 -23.65
CA VAL A 512 -17.18 9.77 -24.10
C VAL A 512 -16.78 9.88 -25.57
N SER A 513 -15.55 9.49 -25.91
CA SER A 513 -15.15 9.33 -27.30
C SER A 513 -16.12 8.33 -27.94
N SER A 514 -17.09 8.82 -28.71
CA SER A 514 -17.79 7.99 -29.67
C SER A 514 -16.78 7.69 -30.78
N GLU A 515 -16.11 6.54 -30.70
CA GLU A 515 -15.36 6.04 -31.85
C GLU A 515 -16.37 5.71 -32.96
N GLY A 516 -16.31 6.46 -34.06
CA GLY A 516 -17.19 6.25 -35.22
C GLY A 516 -17.20 7.41 -36.21
N GLY A 517 -16.05 7.75 -36.78
CA GLY A 517 -16.00 8.70 -37.90
C GLY A 517 -14.59 9.14 -38.25
N VAL A 518 -13.98 8.49 -39.24
CA VAL A 518 -12.78 9.01 -39.91
C VAL A 518 -13.17 10.32 -40.59
N SER A 519 -12.59 11.45 -40.17
CA SER A 519 -12.48 12.64 -41.02
C SER A 519 -11.37 13.58 -40.55
N SER A 520 -10.34 13.66 -41.41
CA SER A 520 -9.52 14.84 -41.75
C SER A 520 -8.86 15.65 -40.63
N VAL A 521 -7.54 15.58 -40.61
CA VAL A 521 -6.62 16.65 -40.18
C VAL A 521 -7.12 18.00 -40.71
N PRO A 522 -7.34 19.03 -39.85
CA PRO A 522 -7.63 20.37 -40.35
C PRO A 522 -6.34 20.99 -40.89
N VAL A 523 -6.41 21.36 -42.17
CA VAL A 523 -5.47 22.20 -42.90
C VAL A 523 -5.37 23.54 -42.17
N VAL A 524 -4.14 24.03 -42.01
CA VAL A 524 -3.83 25.37 -41.51
C VAL A 524 -4.43 26.39 -42.48
N GLU A 525 -5.46 27.13 -42.06
CA GLU A 525 -5.89 28.36 -42.75
C GLU A 525 -4.91 29.47 -42.36
N GLU A 526 -4.16 29.94 -43.37
CA GLU A 526 -3.36 31.17 -43.31
C GLU A 526 -4.31 32.38 -43.26
N GLU A 527 -4.19 33.20 -42.23
CA GLU A 527 -4.76 34.56 -42.25
C GLU A 527 -3.82 35.54 -42.97
N PRO A 528 -4.36 36.52 -43.72
CA PRO A 528 -3.57 37.41 -44.56
C PRO A 528 -2.81 38.46 -43.75
N VAL A 529 -1.59 38.75 -44.23
CA VAL A 529 -0.65 39.74 -43.73
C VAL A 529 -1.07 41.14 -44.20
N ASP A 530 -1.28 42.06 -43.26
CA ASP A 530 -1.26 43.50 -43.55
C ASP A 530 0.20 43.98 -43.57
N GLU A 531 0.64 44.43 -44.75
CA GLU A 531 1.92 45.10 -44.99
C GLU A 531 1.81 46.59 -44.66
N GLU A 532 2.68 47.12 -43.79
CA GLU A 532 3.14 48.51 -43.89
C GLU A 532 4.64 48.61 -43.55
N GLU A 533 5.35 49.37 -44.39
CA GLU A 533 6.78 49.43 -44.63
C GLU A 533 7.58 50.33 -43.64
N ALA A 534 8.89 50.03 -43.50
CA ALA A 534 10.07 50.95 -43.62
C ALA A 534 11.27 50.38 -42.82
N ALA A 535 12.33 49.85 -43.47
CA ALA A 535 13.58 50.54 -43.88
C ALA A 535 14.45 51.01 -42.67
N VAL A 536 15.74 50.69 -42.45
CA VAL A 536 16.94 50.67 -43.31
C VAL A 536 18.11 49.91 -42.60
N GLU A 537 18.92 49.18 -43.40
CA GLU A 537 20.34 48.74 -43.34
C GLU A 537 21.14 48.58 -42.01
N GLU A 538 21.82 47.42 -41.85
CA GLU A 538 23.28 47.26 -42.09
C GLU A 538 23.72 45.78 -41.92
N ALA A 539 24.61 45.32 -42.80
CA ALA A 539 25.16 43.96 -42.81
C ALA A 539 26.47 43.88 -42.02
N VAL A 540 26.59 42.97 -41.04
CA VAL A 540 27.89 42.45 -40.56
C VAL A 540 27.78 40.97 -40.18
N ASP A 541 28.78 40.25 -40.69
CA ASP A 541 29.18 38.83 -40.64
C ASP A 541 28.97 38.04 -39.33
N MET A 542 28.69 36.74 -39.49
CA MET A 542 28.53 35.72 -38.44
C MET A 542 29.88 35.32 -37.83
N PRO A 543 29.96 35.11 -36.50
CA PRO A 543 30.94 34.19 -35.92
C PRO A 543 30.28 32.89 -35.42
N GLN A 544 30.69 31.75 -35.99
CA GLN A 544 30.41 30.40 -35.47
C GLN A 544 31.18 30.15 -34.16
N PRO A 545 30.56 29.51 -33.14
CA PRO A 545 31.29 29.01 -31.98
C PRO A 545 32.00 27.67 -32.26
N PRO A 546 33.16 27.40 -31.63
CA PRO A 546 34.06 26.31 -32.01
C PRO A 546 33.60 24.91 -31.51
N PRO A 547 34.01 23.82 -32.19
CA PRO A 547 33.67 22.46 -31.79
C PRO A 547 34.50 21.97 -30.59
N ALA A 548 33.82 21.43 -29.58
CA ALA A 548 34.45 20.79 -28.42
C ALA A 548 34.99 19.39 -28.78
N LYS A 549 36.24 19.16 -28.37
CA LYS A 549 37.06 17.96 -28.62
C LYS A 549 36.44 16.69 -28.01
N ARG A 550 36.22 15.68 -28.86
CA ARG A 550 36.08 14.26 -28.45
C ARG A 550 37.48 13.67 -28.23
N THR A 551 37.74 13.17 -27.04
CA THR A 551 38.93 12.39 -26.71
C THR A 551 38.82 11.03 -27.40
N LYS A 552 39.72 10.76 -28.35
CA LYS A 552 39.91 9.45 -28.98
C LYS A 552 40.85 8.63 -28.10
N VAL A 553 40.46 7.40 -27.76
CA VAL A 553 41.41 6.32 -27.47
C VAL A 553 41.23 5.29 -28.57
N SER A 554 42.36 4.96 -29.20
CA SER A 554 42.54 4.25 -30.47
C SER A 554 42.07 2.80 -30.43
N GLN A 555 41.47 2.38 -31.55
CA GLN A 555 41.51 1.01 -32.03
C GLN A 555 42.82 0.83 -32.81
N ASP A 556 43.63 -0.14 -32.41
CA ASP A 556 44.55 -0.84 -33.30
C ASP A 556 44.10 -2.30 -33.33
N VAL A 557 43.94 -2.85 -34.53
CA VAL A 557 43.60 -4.24 -34.80
C VAL A 557 44.86 -4.94 -35.32
N GLU A 558 45.01 -6.21 -34.92
CA GLU A 558 45.63 -7.37 -35.62
C GLU A 558 46.73 -8.12 -34.83
N PRO A 559 46.99 -9.42 -35.07
CA PRO A 559 46.07 -10.57 -34.97
C PRO A 559 46.73 -11.81 -34.26
N VAL A 560 46.02 -12.95 -34.19
CA VAL A 560 46.50 -14.34 -33.87
C VAL A 560 46.81 -14.59 -32.37
N GLU A 561 46.19 -15.53 -31.64
CA GLU A 561 46.42 -16.98 -31.67
C GLU A 561 45.29 -17.77 -30.98
N SER A 562 44.89 -18.87 -31.63
CA SER A 562 44.18 -19.99 -31.04
C SER A 562 45.02 -20.64 -29.94
N ASN A 563 44.55 -20.63 -28.68
CA ASN A 563 45.03 -21.57 -27.65
C ASN A 563 44.05 -21.72 -26.46
N GLY A 564 43.15 -22.70 -26.55
CA GLY A 564 42.91 -23.69 -25.50
C GLY A 564 42.61 -23.27 -24.05
N LYS A 565 41.76 -22.28 -23.79
CA LYS A 565 41.14 -22.08 -22.46
C LYS A 565 39.65 -21.75 -22.58
N MET A 566 38.78 -22.75 -22.43
CA MET A 566 37.32 -22.53 -22.28
C MET A 566 37.04 -21.58 -21.11
N ASN A 567 36.22 -20.56 -21.34
CA ASN A 567 35.81 -19.61 -20.32
C ASN A 567 34.94 -20.29 -19.26
N LEU A 568 35.05 -19.86 -17.99
CA LEU A 568 34.25 -20.39 -16.87
C LEU A 568 32.74 -20.33 -17.17
N ARG A 569 32.32 -19.26 -17.86
CA ARG A 569 30.94 -19.02 -18.30
C ARG A 569 30.43 -20.09 -19.26
N GLU A 570 31.22 -20.43 -20.28
CA GLU A 570 30.85 -21.44 -21.29
C GLU A 570 30.72 -22.84 -20.67
N ARG A 571 31.54 -23.14 -19.66
CA ARG A 571 31.47 -24.41 -18.92
C ARG A 571 30.25 -24.52 -18.02
N VAL A 572 29.90 -23.43 -17.33
CA VAL A 572 28.68 -23.39 -16.52
C VAL A 572 27.46 -23.54 -17.42
N THR A 573 27.40 -22.85 -18.56
CA THR A 573 26.29 -23.01 -19.50
C THR A 573 26.23 -24.40 -20.12
N ALA A 574 27.37 -25.02 -20.46
CA ALA A 574 27.41 -26.38 -21.00
C ALA A 574 26.94 -27.42 -19.98
N TYR A 575 27.33 -27.27 -18.71
CA TYR A 575 26.89 -28.17 -17.64
C TYR A 575 25.39 -28.03 -17.36
N LEU A 576 24.87 -26.80 -17.34
CA LEU A 576 23.43 -26.57 -17.18
C LEU A 576 22.65 -27.15 -18.37
N SER A 577 23.13 -26.98 -19.62
CA SER A 577 22.49 -27.58 -20.79
C SER A 577 22.54 -29.11 -20.83
N GLN A 578 23.59 -29.73 -20.27
CA GLN A 578 23.69 -31.19 -20.15
C GLN A 578 22.68 -31.73 -19.15
N ILE A 579 22.47 -31.05 -18.02
CA ILE A 579 21.42 -31.41 -17.06
C ILE A 579 20.03 -31.29 -17.71
N THR A 580 19.79 -30.24 -18.49
CA THR A 580 18.52 -30.07 -19.20
C THR A 580 18.30 -31.13 -20.29
N SER A 581 19.36 -31.71 -20.86
CA SER A 581 19.23 -32.72 -21.91
C SER A 581 19.19 -34.16 -21.40
N ASP A 582 19.84 -34.46 -20.28
CA ASP A 582 19.99 -35.83 -19.76
C ASP A 582 18.84 -36.27 -18.83
N GLU A 583 18.03 -35.35 -18.32
CA GLU A 583 16.92 -35.66 -17.40
C GLU A 583 15.57 -35.25 -17.99
N SER A 584 14.73 -36.27 -18.27
CA SER A 584 13.37 -36.15 -18.82
C SER A 584 12.46 -35.22 -18.00
N GLU A 585 11.46 -34.63 -18.68
CA GLU A 585 10.50 -33.55 -18.32
C GLU A 585 9.86 -33.53 -16.91
N GLU A 586 10.16 -34.48 -16.03
CA GLU A 586 9.55 -34.66 -14.71
C GLU A 586 10.25 -33.90 -13.56
N SER A 587 11.28 -33.08 -13.82
CA SER A 587 12.02 -32.36 -12.77
C SER A 587 12.31 -30.88 -13.05
N MET A 588 11.45 -30.21 -13.83
CA MET A 588 11.42 -28.74 -13.89
C MET A 588 11.10 -28.18 -12.50
N GLY A 589 12.12 -27.71 -11.78
CA GLY A 589 12.01 -27.21 -10.40
C GLY A 589 13.02 -27.79 -9.40
N GLN A 590 13.91 -28.70 -9.81
CA GLN A 590 14.89 -29.29 -8.92
C GLN A 590 15.93 -28.25 -8.44
N GLN A 591 16.10 -28.17 -7.12
CA GLN A 591 17.05 -27.25 -6.48
C GLN A 591 18.46 -27.81 -6.57
N ILE A 592 19.36 -27.11 -7.29
CA ILE A 592 20.78 -27.46 -7.39
C ILE A 592 21.55 -26.61 -6.39
N HIS A 593 22.16 -27.24 -5.39
CA HIS A 593 23.01 -26.52 -4.45
C HIS A 593 24.27 -25.97 -5.12
N VAL A 594 24.65 -24.74 -4.77
CA VAL A 594 25.85 -24.07 -5.33
C VAL A 594 27.13 -24.83 -4.98
N LYS A 595 27.15 -25.58 -3.86
CA LYS A 595 28.26 -26.45 -3.47
C LYS A 595 28.47 -27.59 -4.47
N ASP A 596 27.39 -28.21 -4.93
CA ASP A 596 27.43 -29.33 -5.89
C ASP A 596 27.78 -28.83 -7.29
N LEU A 597 27.24 -27.67 -7.68
CA LEU A 597 27.63 -26.99 -8.92
C LEU A 597 29.14 -26.65 -8.93
N LEU A 598 29.65 -26.10 -7.82
CA LEU A 598 31.06 -25.77 -7.67
C LEU A 598 31.95 -27.02 -7.68
N ALA A 599 31.49 -28.13 -7.09
CA ALA A 599 32.19 -29.41 -7.13
C ALA A 599 32.23 -29.98 -8.56
N ALA A 600 31.12 -29.93 -9.29
CA ALA A 600 31.02 -30.40 -10.67
C ALA A 600 31.90 -29.59 -11.63
N VAL A 601 31.84 -28.25 -11.56
CA VAL A 601 32.65 -27.35 -12.39
C VAL A 601 34.15 -27.52 -12.10
N ASN A 602 34.53 -27.80 -10.84
CA ASN A 602 35.92 -28.00 -10.45
C ASN A 602 36.44 -29.44 -10.71
N LYS A 603 35.56 -30.43 -10.88
CA LYS A 603 35.95 -31.84 -11.15
C LYS A 603 36.72 -32.00 -12.47
N GLY A 604 36.49 -31.09 -13.43
CA GLY A 604 37.19 -31.03 -14.72
C GLY A 604 38.53 -30.27 -14.70
N LEU A 605 38.97 -29.73 -13.56
CA LEU A 605 40.17 -28.89 -13.44
C LEU A 605 41.32 -29.63 -12.74
N ARG A 606 42.03 -30.49 -13.48
CA ARG A 606 43.37 -31.00 -13.07
C ARG A 606 44.46 -30.06 -13.56
N GLY A 607 44.62 -28.89 -12.91
CA GLY A 607 45.82 -28.06 -13.08
C GLY A 607 45.65 -26.54 -13.32
N ALA A 608 44.43 -26.02 -13.47
CA ALA A 608 44.17 -24.57 -13.48
C ALA A 608 43.48 -24.11 -12.19
N LYS A 609 43.69 -22.84 -11.80
CA LYS A 609 43.16 -22.21 -10.57
C LYS A 609 41.68 -22.62 -10.37
N LYS A 610 41.40 -23.29 -9.26
CA LYS A 610 40.03 -23.68 -8.88
C LYS A 610 39.14 -22.44 -8.82
N ALA A 611 37.92 -22.55 -9.33
CA ALA A 611 36.97 -21.45 -9.30
C ALA A 611 36.48 -21.22 -7.86
N ASN A 612 36.54 -19.96 -7.40
CA ASN A 612 36.05 -19.57 -6.08
C ASN A 612 34.52 -19.37 -6.10
N LYS A 613 33.86 -19.58 -4.95
CA LYS A 613 32.41 -19.35 -4.75
C LYS A 613 31.97 -17.96 -5.21
N GLN A 614 32.81 -16.94 -5.03
CA GLN A 614 32.55 -15.57 -5.46
C GLN A 614 32.56 -15.40 -6.99
N GLN A 615 33.50 -16.04 -7.70
CA GLN A 615 33.57 -15.96 -9.17
C GLN A 615 32.38 -16.68 -9.81
N LEU A 616 31.98 -17.82 -9.23
CA LEU A 616 30.77 -18.54 -9.64
C LEU A 616 29.50 -17.71 -9.38
N GLY A 617 29.42 -17.03 -8.23
CA GLY A 617 28.31 -16.14 -7.90
C GLY A 617 28.14 -14.98 -8.91
N VAL A 618 29.24 -14.39 -9.40
CA VAL A 618 29.18 -13.35 -10.44
C VAL A 618 28.67 -13.90 -11.78
N VAL A 619 29.07 -15.11 -12.16
CA VAL A 619 28.58 -15.75 -13.40
C VAL A 619 27.11 -16.15 -13.28
N LEU A 620 26.67 -16.63 -12.12
CA LEU A 620 25.27 -16.95 -11.85
C LEU A 620 24.39 -15.70 -11.87
N MET A 621 24.89 -14.57 -11.33
CA MET A 621 24.21 -13.27 -11.46
C MET A 621 24.03 -12.86 -12.92
N ALA A 622 25.08 -13.00 -13.75
CA ALA A 622 24.98 -12.67 -15.17
C ALA A 622 24.01 -13.62 -15.92
N LEU A 623 23.85 -14.87 -15.48
CA LEU A 623 22.90 -15.81 -16.07
C LEU A 623 21.46 -15.62 -15.55
N GLU A 624 21.30 -15.12 -14.34
CA GLU A 624 20.04 -14.63 -13.78
C GLU A 624 19.55 -13.39 -14.53
N GLU A 625 20.46 -12.45 -14.86
CA GLU A 625 20.17 -11.30 -15.74
C GLU A 625 19.73 -11.72 -17.14
N GLU A 626 20.18 -12.90 -17.62
CA GLU A 626 19.77 -13.50 -18.90
C GLU A 626 18.52 -14.39 -18.81
N ASN A 627 17.83 -14.43 -17.65
CA ASN A 627 16.64 -15.24 -17.39
C ASN A 627 16.80 -16.76 -17.61
N LYS A 628 18.03 -17.30 -17.50
CA LYS A 628 18.27 -18.75 -17.70
C LYS A 628 18.18 -19.59 -16.42
N LEU A 629 18.23 -18.94 -15.26
CA LEU A 629 18.21 -19.60 -13.95
C LEU A 629 17.75 -18.63 -12.86
N MET A 630 17.21 -19.15 -11.76
CA MET A 630 16.82 -18.40 -10.57
C MET A 630 17.83 -18.69 -9.46
N TYR A 631 18.51 -17.66 -8.95
CA TYR A 631 19.56 -17.79 -7.93
C TYR A 631 19.05 -17.30 -6.56
N LEU A 632 18.65 -18.22 -5.67
CA LEU A 632 18.18 -17.87 -4.33
C LEU A 632 19.35 -17.83 -3.33
N ARG A 633 19.42 -16.72 -2.58
CA ARG A 633 20.52 -16.41 -1.65
C ARG A 633 20.13 -16.51 -0.18
N ASP A 634 18.91 -16.94 0.14
CA ASP A 634 18.42 -16.98 1.52
C ASP A 634 18.94 -18.22 2.25
N GLY A 635 19.86 -18.01 3.19
CA GLY A 635 20.45 -19.03 4.07
C GLY A 635 21.95 -19.28 3.89
N ASP A 636 22.54 -20.09 4.78
CA ASP A 636 23.97 -20.46 4.72
C ASP A 636 24.34 -21.29 3.45
N ASP A 637 23.33 -21.87 2.78
CA ASP A 637 23.48 -22.70 1.59
C ASP A 637 22.63 -22.23 0.40
N PRO A 638 23.18 -21.38 -0.50
CA PRO A 638 22.47 -20.92 -1.68
C PRO A 638 22.26 -22.06 -2.70
N TYR A 639 21.12 -22.01 -3.40
CA TYR A 639 20.74 -22.98 -4.42
C TYR A 639 20.18 -22.27 -5.67
N ILE A 640 20.25 -22.97 -6.79
CA ILE A 640 19.82 -22.50 -8.11
C ILE A 640 18.65 -23.37 -8.57
N VAL A 641 17.66 -22.75 -9.19
CA VAL A 641 16.57 -23.45 -9.87
C VAL A 641 16.66 -23.11 -11.36
N LEU A 642 16.67 -24.14 -12.20
CA LEU A 642 16.61 -23.99 -13.66
C LEU A 642 15.20 -23.51 -14.05
N VAL A 643 15.12 -22.53 -14.96
CA VAL A 643 13.88 -21.86 -15.40
C VAL A 643 13.54 -22.26 -16.83
#